data_AF-A0A7M4A8Q7-F1
#
_entry.id   AF-A0A7M4A8Q7-F1
#
_cell.length_a   1.000
_cell.length_b   1.000
_cell.length_c   1.000
_cell.angle_alpha   90.00
_cell.angle_beta   90.00
_cell.angle_gamma   90.00
#
_symmetry.space_group_name_H-M   'P 1'
#
loop_
_entity.id
_entity.type
_entity.pdbx_description
1 polymer ?
#
loop_
_entity_poly.entity_id
_entity_poly.type
_entity_poly.pdbx_seq_one_letter_code
_entity_poly.pdbx_strand_id
1 'polypeptide(L)'
;MRRRLAVFLVVLFLISTAQTAQSNATGKTGSASSGCTCHGASASMSVTLNGLPSSGYTANTSYSLSWDGGPHIPGTGGFNIIATHSSGQAILGTWSNLGTNVKQVGSELTHDGTSSRSWSATWTSPPSGSGTVVFDLAVLYGNGNGNNQGDSWSTNSWNLPEASGSTNNPPTATNVYYVPSNPTKETGLAVDYDFNDDDGNSEQGTTIRWFRDGLQIAQINDMKAVPNVWISKNQQWRVEVTPSDGEDNGETVSLELVNIGNTVPIARNLEVSPSDPLDSDDLSLDYDYFDLDGDNQQDTQIRWYLDGVRITELDDSLTVSSLMIRSGDQWESSVIPHDGESFGLIKSTGLIIIGSSNNAPTSSAYISQGSNAYTDDSLQVVVGWFDSDGDDLAGTEIRWYRDGIQVSAFNDLTWVSSDATSKEEVWYASARVSDSLIWSEWTDADSITILNSPPELTSITMLPEGALIGNQDLSVVWEYFDLDGDLESGSEIYWFVNGERVSEFDGLTTISSENVYRDQHWTVQVIPRDGDSLGYGMTTQSRVIENGAPEVPVIQLGAGVSGYIGEPSSFPELGIANSLESLVVLASSTDPDDEPLFFDLTWSRNGYQVPDLDDQSLITSERLEAGQVWEVTVTVRDPWGLTSHASETITISNLPPIPSWSTIPEISLSGSMIKFDGTSSLDPDGSIISWSWQINNQHHSGSNIEVLLGEGTHSVKLTVTDDLGSSITMQDILVLGPVLMVSSLVGEVSGTDVELSWSGNSDEYRIYLSSSPTESLEDMRLVGVTTENSWSHTAPIASNLYYSVTQMFDDNEILWIENGTNTVGVDASSATTSVDDSPTGSITILSIPLTIIFLMLALLSIGMNLQIRKRRSMI
;
A
#
# COMPACT_ATOMS: atom_id res chain seq x y z
N MET A 1 -51.12 -28.70 6.84
CA MET A 1 -51.38 -29.98 6.14
C MET A 1 -52.67 -29.88 5.34
N ARG A 2 -52.55 -30.00 4.01
CA ARG A 2 -53.68 -30.20 3.08
C ARG A 2 -54.10 -31.68 3.10
N ARG A 3 -55.41 -31.89 2.93
CA ARG A 3 -56.09 -32.99 2.20
C ARG A 3 -55.48 -34.40 2.26
N ARG A 4 -56.22 -35.32 2.89
CA ARG A 4 -56.52 -36.69 2.42
C ARG A 4 -57.90 -37.03 3.00
N LEU A 5 -58.85 -37.67 2.33
CA LEU A 5 -58.74 -38.60 1.23
C LEU A 5 -60.11 -38.74 0.53
N ALA A 6 -60.14 -38.35 -0.74
CA ALA A 6 -61.12 -38.78 -1.72
C ALA A 6 -60.33 -39.59 -2.74
N VAL A 7 -60.37 -40.92 -2.67
CA VAL A 7 -60.06 -41.85 -3.79
C VAL A 7 -60.73 -43.19 -3.50
N PHE A 8 -61.94 -43.35 -4.01
CA PHE A 8 -62.65 -44.59 -4.36
C PHE A 8 -63.99 -44.06 -4.93
N LEU A 9 -64.21 -43.85 -6.22
CA LEU A 9 -64.02 -44.75 -7.34
C LEU A 9 -64.33 -43.95 -8.61
N VAL A 10 -63.36 -43.88 -9.54
CA VAL A 10 -63.51 -43.43 -10.93
C VAL A 10 -63.50 -44.68 -11.83
N VAL A 11 -64.27 -45.71 -11.50
CA VAL A 11 -64.39 -46.90 -12.36
C VAL A 11 -65.87 -47.18 -12.60
N LEU A 12 -66.32 -46.73 -13.77
CA LEU A 12 -67.48 -47.13 -14.58
C LEU A 12 -68.38 -45.97 -15.03
N PHE A 13 -67.77 -45.08 -15.82
CA PHE A 13 -68.43 -44.48 -16.97
C PHE A 13 -68.34 -45.51 -18.11
N LEU A 14 -69.46 -46.02 -18.65
CA LEU A 14 -69.67 -46.32 -20.09
C LEU A 14 -70.95 -47.15 -20.36
N ILE A 15 -71.78 -46.57 -21.24
CA ILE A 15 -72.76 -47.21 -22.16
C ILE A 15 -74.14 -47.57 -21.59
N SER A 16 -75.09 -46.64 -21.74
CA SER A 16 -76.22 -46.85 -22.66
C SER A 16 -76.69 -45.51 -23.21
N THR A 17 -76.51 -45.33 -24.51
CA THR A 17 -77.07 -44.24 -25.29
C THR A 17 -78.59 -44.32 -25.32
N ALA A 18 -79.21 -43.15 -25.20
CA ALA A 18 -80.44 -42.70 -25.84
C ALA A 18 -81.56 -43.74 -26.04
N GLN A 19 -82.66 -43.48 -25.34
CA GLN A 19 -83.93 -43.23 -26.01
C GLN A 19 -84.74 -42.30 -25.12
N THR A 20 -85.28 -41.23 -25.69
CA THR A 20 -86.10 -40.24 -24.99
C THR A 20 -87.44 -40.88 -24.60
N ALA A 21 -87.75 -40.95 -23.31
CA ALA A 21 -89.12 -41.15 -22.87
C ALA A 21 -89.80 -39.81 -23.10
N GLN A 22 -90.57 -39.76 -24.17
CA GLN A 22 -91.40 -38.65 -24.53
C GLN A 22 -92.49 -38.51 -23.46
N SER A 23 -92.40 -37.50 -22.60
CA SER A 23 -93.62 -36.70 -22.37
C SER A 23 -94.12 -36.37 -23.78
N ASN A 24 -95.36 -36.74 -24.13
CA ASN A 24 -95.86 -36.51 -25.49
C ASN A 24 -95.54 -35.06 -25.84
N ALA A 25 -94.60 -34.84 -26.78
CA ALA A 25 -94.02 -33.51 -26.96
C ALA A 25 -95.09 -32.49 -27.36
N THR A 26 -96.24 -32.98 -27.80
CA THR A 26 -97.42 -32.22 -28.17
C THR A 26 -98.46 -32.09 -27.04
N GLY A 27 -98.13 -32.41 -25.78
CA GLY A 27 -99.05 -32.28 -24.66
C GLY A 27 -100.03 -33.45 -24.49
N LYS A 28 -100.75 -33.47 -23.37
CA LYS A 28 -101.81 -34.46 -23.06
C LYS A 28 -102.97 -33.77 -22.35
N THR A 29 -104.19 -33.99 -22.83
CA THR A 29 -105.44 -33.53 -22.21
C THR A 29 -106.22 -34.66 -21.55
N GLY A 30 -107.23 -34.33 -20.75
CA GLY A 30 -108.06 -35.26 -19.99
C GLY A 30 -107.34 -35.88 -18.78
N SER A 31 -106.22 -35.29 -18.35
CA SER A 31 -105.38 -35.81 -17.26
C SER A 31 -105.22 -34.83 -16.09
N ALA A 32 -105.92 -33.69 -16.09
CA ALA A 32 -105.76 -32.63 -15.11
C ALA A 32 -106.12 -33.07 -13.67
N SER A 33 -107.15 -33.91 -13.51
CA SER A 33 -107.58 -34.44 -12.21
C SER A 33 -107.13 -35.88 -11.95
N SER A 34 -107.16 -36.72 -12.99
CA SER A 34 -106.71 -38.12 -12.91
C SER A 34 -105.18 -38.25 -12.86
N GLY A 35 -104.47 -37.23 -13.34
CA GLY A 35 -103.03 -37.14 -13.31
C GLY A 35 -102.30 -37.99 -14.34
N CYS A 36 -100.96 -37.97 -14.29
CA CYS A 36 -100.11 -38.66 -15.25
C CYS A 36 -99.78 -40.10 -14.79
N THR A 37 -100.81 -40.89 -14.45
CA THR A 37 -100.72 -42.21 -13.77
C THR A 37 -99.92 -43.31 -14.48
N CYS A 38 -99.58 -43.13 -15.76
CA CYS A 38 -98.65 -44.02 -16.44
C CYS A 38 -97.19 -43.84 -15.97
N HIS A 39 -96.92 -42.80 -15.19
CA HIS A 39 -95.62 -42.47 -14.57
C HIS A 39 -95.71 -42.59 -13.03
N GLY A 40 -94.55 -42.72 -12.36
CA GLY A 40 -94.50 -42.79 -10.90
C GLY A 40 -94.95 -41.49 -10.24
N ALA A 41 -95.94 -41.55 -9.34
CA ALA A 41 -96.30 -40.39 -8.51
C ALA A 41 -95.30 -40.30 -7.34
N SER A 42 -94.63 -39.15 -7.19
CA SER A 42 -93.70 -38.92 -6.09
C SER A 42 -94.43 -38.24 -4.94
N ALA A 43 -94.40 -38.84 -3.75
CA ALA A 43 -95.06 -38.30 -2.55
C ALA A 43 -94.47 -36.95 -2.09
N SER A 44 -93.28 -36.56 -2.58
CA SER A 44 -92.68 -35.28 -2.25
C SER A 44 -92.99 -34.17 -3.25
N MET A 45 -93.64 -34.49 -4.39
CA MET A 45 -93.97 -33.47 -5.40
C MET A 45 -95.31 -32.81 -5.08
N SER A 46 -95.32 -31.48 -5.05
CA SER A 46 -96.52 -30.65 -4.90
C SER A 46 -96.69 -29.74 -6.11
N VAL A 47 -97.94 -29.46 -6.45
CA VAL A 47 -98.28 -28.53 -7.52
C VAL A 47 -98.79 -27.23 -6.94
N THR A 48 -98.34 -26.12 -7.50
CA THR A 48 -98.73 -24.77 -7.12
C THR A 48 -99.41 -24.05 -8.28
N LEU A 49 -100.51 -23.36 -7.97
CA LEU A 49 -101.21 -22.45 -8.88
C LEU A 49 -101.32 -21.09 -8.18
N ASN A 50 -100.78 -20.07 -8.80
CA ASN A 50 -100.71 -18.71 -8.28
C ASN A 50 -101.52 -17.76 -9.16
N GLY A 51 -101.96 -16.65 -8.58
CA GLY A 51 -102.75 -15.61 -9.27
C GLY A 51 -104.26 -15.69 -9.06
N LEU A 52 -104.76 -16.63 -8.24
CA LEU A 52 -106.16 -16.67 -7.83
C LEU A 52 -106.41 -15.70 -6.66
N PRO A 53 -107.51 -14.91 -6.68
CA PRO A 53 -107.87 -14.02 -5.58
C PRO A 53 -108.32 -14.81 -4.35
N SER A 54 -107.90 -14.36 -3.15
CA SER A 54 -108.22 -15.04 -1.89
C SER A 54 -109.69 -14.90 -1.47
N SER A 55 -110.38 -13.85 -1.92
CA SER A 55 -111.77 -13.53 -1.55
C SER A 55 -112.85 -14.16 -2.45
N GLY A 56 -112.45 -15.01 -3.41
CA GLY A 56 -113.33 -15.48 -4.48
C GLY A 56 -113.16 -14.64 -5.76
N TYR A 57 -113.68 -15.13 -6.89
CA TYR A 57 -113.61 -14.38 -8.15
C TYR A 57 -114.76 -13.39 -8.29
N THR A 58 -114.49 -12.30 -8.99
CA THR A 58 -115.49 -11.32 -9.44
C THR A 58 -115.84 -11.64 -10.89
N ALA A 59 -117.13 -11.73 -11.19
CA ALA A 59 -117.61 -12.13 -12.52
C ALA A 59 -116.98 -11.36 -13.70
N ASN A 60 -116.73 -12.06 -14.82
CA ASN A 60 -116.12 -11.54 -16.06
C ASN A 60 -114.75 -10.85 -15.90
N THR A 61 -114.01 -11.12 -14.83
CA THR A 61 -112.70 -10.52 -14.56
C THR A 61 -111.56 -11.42 -15.02
N SER A 62 -110.51 -10.83 -15.61
CA SER A 62 -109.32 -11.56 -16.07
C SER A 62 -108.25 -11.63 -14.98
N TYR A 63 -107.76 -12.84 -14.72
CA TYR A 63 -106.71 -13.15 -13.76
C TYR A 63 -105.52 -13.79 -14.47
N SER A 64 -104.33 -13.24 -14.26
CA SER A 64 -103.09 -13.83 -14.80
C SER A 64 -102.60 -14.93 -13.88
N LEU A 65 -102.67 -16.16 -14.35
CA LEU A 65 -102.32 -17.35 -13.58
C LEU A 65 -100.95 -17.87 -13.99
N SER A 66 -100.20 -18.37 -13.02
CA SER A 66 -98.95 -19.10 -13.24
C SER A 66 -98.89 -20.33 -12.35
N TRP A 67 -98.31 -21.40 -12.86
CA TRP A 67 -98.22 -22.66 -12.15
C TRP A 67 -96.91 -23.39 -12.43
N ASP A 68 -96.51 -24.16 -11.43
CA ASP A 68 -95.26 -24.90 -11.38
C ASP A 68 -95.44 -26.13 -10.46
N GLY A 69 -94.63 -27.15 -10.66
CA GLY A 69 -94.51 -28.29 -9.76
C GLY A 69 -93.19 -28.23 -9.00
N GLY A 70 -93.07 -28.91 -7.87
CA GLY A 70 -91.80 -28.99 -7.15
C GLY A 70 -91.75 -30.12 -6.13
N PRO A 71 -90.58 -30.69 -5.82
CA PRO A 71 -89.26 -30.30 -6.29
C PRO A 71 -88.98 -30.72 -7.75
N HIS A 72 -88.22 -29.90 -8.48
CA HIS A 72 -87.83 -30.19 -9.87
C HIS A 72 -86.78 -31.30 -9.90
N ILE A 73 -86.99 -32.31 -10.74
CA ILE A 73 -85.98 -33.33 -11.06
C ILE A 73 -85.38 -33.05 -12.45
N PRO A 74 -84.08 -33.24 -12.69
CA PRO A 74 -83.47 -32.97 -14.01
C PRO A 74 -84.18 -33.74 -15.13
N GLY A 75 -84.42 -33.10 -16.29
CA GLY A 75 -85.08 -33.77 -17.44
C GLY A 75 -86.11 -32.91 -18.15
N THR A 76 -87.34 -33.40 -18.39
CA THR A 76 -88.42 -32.71 -19.12
C THR A 76 -89.59 -32.31 -18.22
N GLY A 77 -90.43 -31.37 -18.66
CA GLY A 77 -91.64 -30.96 -17.94
C GLY A 77 -92.88 -30.93 -18.80
N GLY A 78 -94.03 -31.18 -18.17
CA GLY A 78 -95.33 -31.08 -18.79
C GLY A 78 -96.44 -30.86 -17.76
N PHE A 79 -97.56 -30.33 -18.21
CA PHE A 79 -98.75 -30.13 -17.38
C PHE A 79 -100.04 -30.31 -18.19
N ASN A 80 -101.15 -30.39 -17.45
CA ASN A 80 -102.51 -30.25 -17.98
C ASN A 80 -103.41 -29.58 -16.93
N ILE A 81 -104.11 -28.50 -17.31
CA ILE A 81 -105.03 -27.75 -16.44
C ILE A 81 -106.38 -27.55 -17.11
N ILE A 82 -107.43 -27.59 -16.31
CA ILE A 82 -108.81 -27.31 -16.70
C ILE A 82 -109.52 -26.50 -15.61
N ALA A 83 -110.39 -25.58 -16.01
CA ALA A 83 -111.28 -24.85 -15.11
C ALA A 83 -112.72 -25.31 -15.33
N THR A 84 -113.32 -25.93 -14.31
CA THR A 84 -114.67 -26.50 -14.39
C THR A 84 -115.56 -26.00 -13.26
N HIS A 85 -116.87 -26.21 -13.37
CA HIS A 85 -117.76 -26.04 -12.23
C HIS A 85 -117.53 -27.17 -11.21
N SER A 86 -117.76 -26.90 -9.93
CA SER A 86 -117.62 -27.89 -8.83
C SER A 86 -118.39 -29.22 -9.01
N SER A 87 -119.38 -29.27 -9.91
CA SER A 87 -120.08 -30.51 -10.30
C SER A 87 -119.38 -31.33 -11.40
N GLY A 88 -118.27 -30.84 -11.96
CA GLY A 88 -117.41 -31.52 -12.94
C GLY A 88 -117.95 -31.61 -14.38
N GLN A 89 -119.13 -31.07 -14.69
CA GLN A 89 -119.80 -31.25 -15.98
C GLN A 89 -119.73 -30.06 -16.95
N ALA A 90 -119.32 -28.86 -16.49
CA ALA A 90 -119.29 -27.63 -17.29
C ALA A 90 -117.94 -26.92 -17.19
N ILE A 91 -117.45 -26.39 -18.31
CA ILE A 91 -116.23 -25.56 -18.38
C ILE A 91 -116.59 -24.13 -17.96
N LEU A 92 -115.81 -23.56 -17.03
CA LEU A 92 -116.05 -22.22 -16.52
C LEU A 92 -114.88 -21.27 -16.81
N GLY A 93 -115.21 -20.16 -17.47
CA GLY A 93 -114.26 -19.14 -17.91
C GLY A 93 -113.58 -19.46 -19.24
N THR A 94 -112.72 -18.56 -19.69
CA THR A 94 -111.97 -18.68 -20.95
C THR A 94 -110.48 -18.40 -20.74
N TRP A 95 -109.63 -19.01 -21.57
CA TRP A 95 -108.18 -18.84 -21.52
C TRP A 95 -107.70 -17.93 -22.65
N SER A 96 -106.74 -17.06 -22.34
CA SER A 96 -106.07 -16.17 -23.29
C SER A 96 -104.63 -15.90 -22.84
N ASN A 97 -103.84 -15.18 -23.66
CA ASN A 97 -102.45 -14.83 -23.37
C ASN A 97 -101.60 -16.02 -22.89
N LEU A 98 -101.58 -17.10 -23.68
CA LEU A 98 -100.87 -18.33 -23.32
C LEU A 98 -99.36 -18.08 -23.28
N GLY A 99 -98.72 -18.50 -22.19
CA GLY A 99 -97.28 -18.39 -21.98
C GLY A 99 -96.46 -19.34 -22.87
N THR A 100 -95.14 -19.23 -22.79
CA THR A 100 -94.22 -20.02 -23.62
C THR A 100 -94.37 -21.52 -23.40
N ASN A 101 -94.45 -22.30 -24.48
CA ASN A 101 -94.69 -23.74 -24.49
C ASN A 101 -96.00 -24.15 -23.80
N VAL A 102 -97.02 -23.29 -23.88
CA VAL A 102 -98.41 -23.59 -23.50
C VAL A 102 -99.27 -23.54 -24.76
N LYS A 103 -100.12 -24.54 -24.93
CA LYS A 103 -101.19 -24.49 -25.92
C LYS A 103 -102.51 -24.91 -25.33
N GLN A 104 -103.57 -24.41 -25.97
CA GLN A 104 -104.93 -24.79 -25.65
C GLN A 104 -105.40 -25.88 -26.61
N VAL A 105 -105.93 -26.96 -26.05
CA VAL A 105 -106.55 -28.05 -26.82
C VAL A 105 -107.95 -28.27 -26.24
N GLY A 106 -108.96 -27.75 -26.94
CA GLY A 106 -110.32 -27.67 -26.42
C GLY A 106 -110.44 -26.66 -25.27
N SER A 107 -110.98 -27.08 -24.14
CA SER A 107 -111.15 -26.28 -22.92
C SER A 107 -109.99 -26.39 -21.92
N GLU A 108 -109.00 -27.23 -22.23
CA GLU A 108 -107.85 -27.49 -21.37
C GLU A 108 -106.60 -26.82 -21.92
N LEU A 109 -105.68 -26.45 -21.02
CA LEU A 109 -104.32 -26.09 -21.40
C LEU A 109 -103.38 -27.25 -21.12
N THR A 110 -102.44 -27.46 -22.03
CA THR A 110 -101.35 -28.41 -21.88
C THR A 110 -100.06 -27.80 -22.42
N HIS A 111 -98.93 -28.38 -22.05
CA HIS A 111 -97.64 -28.02 -22.61
C HIS A 111 -97.55 -28.27 -24.13
N ASP A 112 -96.75 -27.46 -24.81
CA ASP A 112 -96.36 -27.61 -26.22
C ASP A 112 -94.82 -27.56 -26.32
N GLY A 113 -94.18 -28.72 -26.24
CA GLY A 113 -92.76 -28.86 -25.98
C GLY A 113 -92.45 -29.20 -24.52
N THR A 114 -91.26 -29.74 -24.27
CA THR A 114 -90.93 -30.46 -23.03
C THR A 114 -89.89 -29.75 -22.15
N SER A 115 -89.43 -28.57 -22.58
CA SER A 115 -88.35 -27.82 -21.93
C SER A 115 -88.83 -26.89 -20.82
N SER A 116 -90.08 -26.43 -20.88
CA SER A 116 -90.66 -25.58 -19.84
C SER A 116 -90.97 -26.38 -18.58
N ARG A 117 -90.84 -25.69 -17.45
CA ARG A 117 -91.02 -26.29 -16.12
C ARG A 117 -92.04 -25.53 -15.28
N SER A 118 -92.26 -24.26 -15.60
CA SER A 118 -93.35 -23.44 -15.14
C SER A 118 -94.06 -22.82 -16.34
N TRP A 119 -95.35 -22.52 -16.16
CA TRP A 119 -96.22 -22.04 -17.23
C TRP A 119 -97.16 -20.97 -16.72
N SER A 120 -97.74 -20.20 -17.64
CA SER A 120 -98.71 -19.17 -17.31
C SER A 120 -99.74 -19.00 -18.43
N ALA A 121 -100.90 -18.50 -18.06
CA ALA A 121 -101.96 -18.04 -18.96
C ALA A 121 -102.89 -17.09 -18.22
N THR A 122 -103.61 -16.24 -18.95
CA THR A 122 -104.69 -15.44 -18.37
C THR A 122 -106.00 -16.21 -18.42
N TRP A 123 -106.66 -16.37 -17.28
CA TRP A 123 -108.01 -16.91 -17.17
C TRP A 123 -109.01 -15.79 -16.92
N THR A 124 -110.02 -15.68 -17.78
CA THR A 124 -111.15 -14.77 -17.55
C THR A 124 -112.29 -15.55 -16.92
N SER A 125 -112.72 -15.10 -15.73
CA SER A 125 -113.75 -15.75 -14.94
C SER A 125 -115.13 -15.73 -15.62
N PRO A 126 -116.01 -16.70 -15.36
CA PRO A 126 -117.34 -16.73 -15.95
C PRO A 126 -118.23 -15.56 -15.46
N PRO A 127 -119.39 -15.33 -16.09
CA PRO A 127 -120.36 -14.33 -15.65
C PRO A 127 -120.92 -14.60 -14.25
N SER A 128 -121.57 -13.60 -13.65
CA SER A 128 -122.09 -13.70 -12.28
C SER A 128 -123.19 -14.76 -12.16
N GLY A 129 -123.23 -15.43 -11.01
CA GLY A 129 -124.12 -16.56 -10.72
C GLY A 129 -123.61 -17.91 -11.22
N SER A 130 -122.37 -17.98 -11.72
CA SER A 130 -121.78 -19.22 -12.27
C SER A 130 -121.27 -20.18 -11.19
N GLY A 131 -121.31 -19.77 -9.92
CA GLY A 131 -120.95 -20.61 -8.79
C GLY A 131 -119.44 -20.82 -8.67
N THR A 132 -119.03 -21.85 -7.92
CA THR A 132 -117.61 -22.09 -7.64
C THR A 132 -116.89 -22.69 -8.85
N VAL A 133 -115.79 -22.05 -9.26
CA VAL A 133 -114.88 -22.57 -10.29
C VAL A 133 -113.83 -23.43 -9.61
N VAL A 134 -113.56 -24.60 -10.18
CA VAL A 134 -112.56 -25.56 -9.72
C VAL A 134 -111.47 -25.69 -10.77
N PHE A 135 -110.23 -25.38 -10.39
CA PHE A 135 -109.05 -25.58 -11.23
C PHE A 135 -108.38 -26.89 -10.85
N ASP A 136 -108.47 -27.88 -11.72
CA ASP A 136 -107.69 -29.11 -11.59
C ASP A 136 -106.42 -28.97 -12.44
N LEU A 137 -105.26 -29.25 -11.84
CA LEU A 137 -103.96 -29.18 -12.52
C LEU A 137 -103.13 -30.41 -12.20
N ALA A 138 -102.60 -31.04 -13.24
CA ALA A 138 -101.55 -32.04 -13.18
C ALA A 138 -100.23 -31.44 -13.67
N VAL A 139 -99.13 -31.67 -12.96
CA VAL A 139 -97.77 -31.36 -13.43
C VAL A 139 -96.89 -32.60 -13.30
N LEU A 140 -96.09 -32.86 -14.34
CA LEU A 140 -95.15 -33.97 -14.44
C LEU A 140 -93.75 -33.46 -14.79
N TYR A 141 -92.74 -34.02 -14.13
CA TYR A 141 -91.34 -33.96 -14.53
C TYR A 141 -90.82 -35.35 -14.86
N GLY A 142 -90.32 -35.50 -16.09
CA GLY A 142 -89.63 -36.70 -16.53
C GLY A 142 -88.14 -36.60 -16.21
N ASN A 143 -87.52 -37.66 -15.70
CA ASN A 143 -86.11 -37.67 -15.33
C ASN A 143 -85.14 -37.90 -16.53
N GLY A 144 -85.69 -38.08 -17.73
CA GLY A 144 -84.93 -38.23 -18.98
C GLY A 144 -84.30 -39.60 -19.22
N ASN A 145 -84.62 -40.64 -18.42
CA ASN A 145 -84.00 -41.97 -18.50
C ASN A 145 -84.57 -42.91 -19.58
N GLY A 146 -85.55 -42.45 -20.37
CA GLY A 146 -86.10 -43.24 -21.46
C GLY A 146 -87.29 -44.13 -21.16
N ASN A 147 -87.76 -44.17 -19.91
CA ASN A 147 -88.95 -44.92 -19.50
C ASN A 147 -89.74 -44.14 -18.43
N ASN A 148 -90.84 -44.72 -17.92
CA ASN A 148 -91.73 -44.04 -16.98
C ASN A 148 -91.32 -44.22 -15.49
N GLN A 149 -90.20 -44.89 -15.20
CA GLN A 149 -89.73 -45.12 -13.83
C GLN A 149 -88.83 -43.99 -13.34
N GLY A 150 -89.08 -43.55 -12.10
CA GLY A 150 -88.34 -42.46 -11.46
C GLY A 150 -88.73 -41.06 -11.94
N ASP A 151 -89.73 -40.95 -12.80
CA ASP A 151 -90.44 -39.69 -13.07
C ASP A 151 -91.26 -39.28 -11.85
N SER A 152 -91.63 -38.01 -11.78
CA SER A 152 -92.44 -37.47 -10.69
C SER A 152 -93.58 -36.67 -11.27
N TRP A 153 -94.79 -36.92 -10.79
CA TRP A 153 -95.93 -36.06 -11.08
C TRP A 153 -96.82 -35.94 -9.85
N SER A 154 -97.59 -34.85 -9.80
CA SER A 154 -98.65 -34.64 -8.82
C SER A 154 -99.80 -33.89 -9.46
N THR A 155 -100.97 -33.97 -8.83
CA THR A 155 -102.12 -33.11 -9.11
C THR A 155 -102.46 -32.27 -7.89
N ASN A 156 -103.16 -31.16 -8.12
CA ASN A 156 -103.85 -30.42 -7.06
C ASN A 156 -105.08 -29.71 -7.64
N SER A 157 -106.03 -29.37 -6.77
CA SER A 157 -107.30 -28.76 -7.15
C SER A 157 -107.60 -27.54 -6.28
N TRP A 158 -108.03 -26.44 -6.89
CA TRP A 158 -108.36 -25.19 -6.19
C TRP A 158 -109.80 -24.78 -6.47
N ASN A 159 -110.60 -24.70 -5.40
CA ASN A 159 -111.97 -24.22 -5.44
C ASN A 159 -112.00 -22.70 -5.21
N LEU A 160 -112.46 -21.95 -6.20
CA LEU A 160 -112.60 -20.50 -6.14
C LEU A 160 -114.09 -20.11 -6.18
N PRO A 161 -114.71 -19.76 -5.04
CA PRO A 161 -116.12 -19.36 -4.99
C PRO A 161 -116.33 -17.97 -5.64
N GLU A 162 -117.57 -17.67 -6.03
CA GLU A 162 -117.97 -16.32 -6.39
C GLU A 162 -118.14 -15.47 -5.11
N ALA A 163 -117.53 -14.29 -5.05
CA ALA A 163 -117.48 -13.46 -3.83
C ALA A 163 -118.84 -12.80 -3.48
N SER A 164 -119.22 -12.73 -2.19
CA SER A 164 -120.47 -12.14 -1.65
C SER A 164 -120.16 -11.02 -0.61
N GLY A 165 -120.84 -9.85 -0.64
CA GLY A 165 -120.47 -8.63 0.15
C GLY A 165 -121.04 -8.47 1.59
N SER A 166 -120.42 -7.59 2.43
CA SER A 166 -120.71 -7.29 3.87
C SER A 166 -120.69 -5.76 4.23
N THR A 167 -121.02 -5.34 5.48
CA THR A 167 -121.17 -3.94 6.03
C THR A 167 -120.14 -3.58 7.15
N ASN A 168 -119.81 -2.28 7.40
CA ASN A 168 -118.69 -1.66 8.21
C ASN A 168 -119.06 -1.07 9.62
N ASN A 169 -118.08 -0.90 10.56
CA ASN A 169 -118.16 -0.33 11.94
C ASN A 169 -117.18 0.88 12.18
N PRO A 170 -117.44 1.81 13.14
CA PRO A 170 -116.58 2.99 13.41
C PRO A 170 -115.32 2.76 14.28
N PRO A 171 -114.22 3.52 14.08
CA PRO A 171 -112.92 3.38 14.79
C PRO A 171 -112.82 4.12 16.15
N THR A 172 -111.72 3.93 16.89
CA THR A 172 -111.42 4.59 18.20
C THR A 172 -109.98 5.13 18.31
N ALA A 173 -109.78 6.18 19.13
CA ALA A 173 -108.48 6.78 19.44
C ALA A 173 -108.22 6.62 20.95
N THR A 174 -107.09 6.03 21.31
CA THR A 174 -106.70 5.79 22.70
C THR A 174 -105.33 6.40 22.98
N ASN A 175 -104.98 6.53 24.26
CA ASN A 175 -103.66 7.04 24.67
C ASN A 175 -103.31 8.40 24.02
N VAL A 176 -104.25 9.35 24.05
CA VAL A 176 -104.03 10.69 23.50
C VAL A 176 -103.25 11.52 24.53
N TYR A 177 -102.10 12.11 24.15
CA TYR A 177 -101.28 12.95 25.05
C TYR A 177 -100.46 14.00 24.30
N TYR A 178 -99.98 15.02 25.04
CA TYR A 178 -99.09 16.05 24.50
C TYR A 178 -97.64 15.57 24.40
N VAL A 179 -96.99 15.94 23.31
CA VAL A 179 -95.56 15.69 23.09
C VAL A 179 -94.84 17.03 22.88
N PRO A 180 -93.99 17.48 23.82
CA PRO A 180 -93.82 16.95 25.19
C PRO A 180 -94.96 17.37 26.13
N SER A 181 -95.01 16.77 27.33
CA SER A 181 -96.03 17.08 28.35
C SER A 181 -95.87 18.47 28.99
N ASN A 182 -94.64 19.02 29.00
CA ASN A 182 -94.34 20.39 29.44
C ASN A 182 -93.70 21.16 28.27
N PRO A 183 -94.50 21.62 27.30
CA PRO A 183 -94.00 22.31 26.11
C PRO A 183 -93.43 23.69 26.46
N THR A 184 -92.28 24.04 25.87
CA THR A 184 -91.77 25.41 25.76
C THR A 184 -91.71 25.80 24.28
N LYS A 185 -91.33 27.04 23.98
CA LYS A 185 -91.13 27.46 22.58
C LYS A 185 -89.95 26.76 21.90
N GLU A 186 -88.98 26.24 22.66
CA GLU A 186 -87.89 25.42 22.12
C GLU A 186 -88.33 23.99 21.83
N THR A 187 -89.07 23.36 22.75
CA THR A 187 -89.48 21.95 22.57
C THR A 187 -90.65 21.77 21.61
N GLY A 188 -91.40 22.84 21.33
CA GLY A 188 -92.63 22.79 20.53
C GLY A 188 -93.80 22.12 21.26
N LEU A 189 -94.92 21.96 20.56
CA LEU A 189 -96.15 21.34 21.06
C LEU A 189 -96.76 20.44 19.98
N ALA A 190 -96.99 19.18 20.30
CA ALA A 190 -97.65 18.20 19.44
C ALA A 190 -98.61 17.30 20.22
N VAL A 191 -99.43 16.55 19.49
CA VAL A 191 -100.31 15.51 20.03
C VAL A 191 -99.94 14.17 19.40
N ASP A 192 -99.96 13.12 20.23
CA ASP A 192 -99.83 11.75 19.77
C ASP A 192 -100.96 10.89 20.34
N TYR A 193 -101.30 9.80 19.64
CA TYR A 193 -102.39 8.88 20.00
C TYR A 193 -102.30 7.56 19.22
N ASP A 194 -102.92 6.52 19.78
CA ASP A 194 -103.04 5.19 19.18
C ASP A 194 -104.41 5.04 18.50
N PHE A 195 -104.43 4.73 17.20
CA PHE A 195 -105.65 4.47 16.41
C PHE A 195 -105.98 2.97 16.41
N ASN A 196 -107.25 2.61 16.63
CA ASN A 196 -107.71 1.21 16.60
C ASN A 196 -109.09 1.08 15.93
N ASP A 197 -109.22 0.12 15.01
CA ASP A 197 -110.45 -0.19 14.29
C ASP A 197 -110.75 -1.70 14.36
N ASP A 198 -111.99 -2.06 14.65
CA ASP A 198 -112.39 -3.47 14.89
C ASP A 198 -112.55 -4.28 13.60
N ASP A 199 -112.78 -3.62 12.46
CA ASP A 199 -112.89 -4.26 11.13
C ASP A 199 -111.53 -4.35 10.41
N GLY A 200 -110.51 -3.71 11.00
CA GLY A 200 -109.14 -3.71 10.50
C GLY A 200 -108.89 -2.66 9.41
N ASN A 201 -109.77 -1.65 9.32
CA ASN A 201 -109.64 -0.56 8.38
C ASN A 201 -108.49 0.37 8.82
N SER A 202 -107.76 0.92 7.84
CA SER A 202 -106.66 1.85 8.11
C SER A 202 -107.17 3.25 8.44
N GLU A 203 -106.51 3.96 9.35
CA GLU A 203 -106.81 5.36 9.67
C GLU A 203 -106.87 6.24 8.42
N GLN A 204 -108.02 6.84 8.15
CA GLN A 204 -108.24 7.74 7.03
C GLN A 204 -109.29 8.80 7.40
N GLY A 205 -108.90 10.08 7.38
CA GLY A 205 -109.84 11.18 7.65
C GLY A 205 -109.99 11.58 9.11
N THR A 206 -109.16 11.04 10.03
CA THR A 206 -109.06 11.51 11.41
C THR A 206 -108.86 13.02 11.46
N THR A 207 -109.63 13.68 12.33
CA THR A 207 -109.54 15.14 12.48
C THR A 207 -108.86 15.57 13.77
N ILE A 208 -107.96 16.54 13.68
CA ILE A 208 -107.25 17.14 14.83
C ILE A 208 -107.59 18.63 14.91
N ARG A 209 -108.05 19.10 16.06
CA ARG A 209 -108.51 20.49 16.25
C ARG A 209 -107.73 21.10 17.41
N TRP A 210 -106.86 22.05 17.09
CA TRP A 210 -106.09 22.79 18.09
C TRP A 210 -106.81 24.07 18.50
N PHE A 211 -106.80 24.33 19.81
CA PHE A 211 -107.35 25.54 20.41
C PHE A 211 -106.25 26.24 21.18
N ARG A 212 -106.11 27.55 20.96
CA ARG A 212 -105.22 28.43 21.72
C ARG A 212 -106.07 29.42 22.51
N ASP A 213 -105.87 29.47 23.81
CA ASP A 213 -106.58 30.34 24.75
C ASP A 213 -108.11 30.26 24.58
N GLY A 214 -108.62 29.05 24.31
CA GLY A 214 -110.04 28.76 24.09
C GLY A 214 -110.55 28.96 22.66
N LEU A 215 -109.75 29.51 21.73
CA LEU A 215 -110.14 29.71 20.33
C LEU A 215 -109.52 28.67 19.40
N GLN A 216 -110.33 28.05 18.53
CA GLN A 216 -109.82 27.10 17.55
C GLN A 216 -108.96 27.79 16.49
N ILE A 217 -107.80 27.22 16.16
CA ILE A 217 -106.93 27.68 15.08
C ILE A 217 -107.15 26.81 13.83
N ALA A 218 -108.07 27.24 12.97
CA ALA A 218 -108.45 26.48 11.78
C ALA A 218 -107.29 26.25 10.79
N GLN A 219 -106.28 27.13 10.77
CA GLN A 219 -105.13 27.06 9.89
C GLN A 219 -104.21 25.85 10.15
N ILE A 220 -104.30 25.26 11.34
CA ILE A 220 -103.49 24.09 11.74
C ILE A 220 -104.38 22.87 12.04
N ASN A 221 -105.62 22.89 11.54
CA ASN A 221 -106.48 21.71 11.58
C ASN A 221 -105.74 20.51 10.95
N ASP A 222 -105.90 19.36 11.59
CA ASP A 222 -105.39 18.06 11.16
C ASP A 222 -103.85 17.92 11.22
N MET A 223 -103.14 18.93 11.75
CA MET A 223 -101.71 18.83 12.04
C MET A 223 -101.48 18.14 13.39
N LYS A 224 -100.61 17.12 13.43
CA LYS A 224 -100.18 16.49 14.69
C LYS A 224 -99.29 17.39 15.56
N ALA A 225 -98.67 18.42 14.99
CA ALA A 225 -97.81 19.36 15.70
C ALA A 225 -98.20 20.82 15.40
N VAL A 226 -98.10 21.68 16.41
CA VAL A 226 -98.30 23.12 16.30
C VAL A 226 -96.99 23.74 15.76
N PRO A 227 -97.01 24.44 14.61
CA PRO A 227 -95.82 25.12 14.12
C PRO A 227 -95.36 26.20 15.10
N ASN A 228 -94.05 26.28 15.35
CA ASN A 228 -93.49 27.09 16.44
C ASN A 228 -93.84 28.59 16.38
N VAL A 229 -94.11 29.14 15.19
CA VAL A 229 -94.57 30.53 15.01
C VAL A 229 -95.87 30.85 15.76
N TRP A 230 -96.68 29.83 16.05
CA TRP A 230 -97.93 29.99 16.79
C TRP A 230 -97.77 29.92 18.30
N ILE A 231 -96.64 29.39 18.75
CA ILE A 231 -96.32 29.11 20.15
C ILE A 231 -95.64 30.33 20.77
N SER A 232 -96.08 30.71 21.96
CA SER A 232 -95.42 31.73 22.77
C SER A 232 -95.59 31.39 24.24
N LYS A 233 -94.58 31.73 25.05
CA LYS A 233 -94.61 31.61 26.51
C LYS A 233 -95.94 32.12 27.10
N ASN A 234 -96.46 31.39 28.08
CA ASN A 234 -97.73 31.63 28.79
C ASN A 234 -99.03 31.40 27.99
N GLN A 235 -98.98 30.92 26.75
CA GLN A 235 -100.19 30.51 26.04
C GLN A 235 -100.75 29.19 26.59
N GLN A 236 -102.09 29.05 26.58
CA GLN A 236 -102.78 27.82 26.94
C GLN A 236 -103.31 27.10 25.70
N TRP A 237 -103.07 25.80 25.60
CA TRP A 237 -103.44 25.01 24.43
C TRP A 237 -104.32 23.81 24.79
N ARG A 238 -105.31 23.52 23.94
CA ARG A 238 -106.13 22.30 23.98
C ARG A 238 -106.10 21.62 22.61
N VAL A 239 -106.19 20.29 22.57
CA VAL A 239 -106.35 19.55 21.32
C VAL A 239 -107.50 18.56 21.42
N GLU A 240 -108.26 18.44 20.33
CA GLU A 240 -109.31 17.43 20.15
C GLU A 240 -108.94 16.54 18.95
N VAL A 241 -109.07 15.22 19.12
CA VAL A 241 -108.77 14.22 18.09
C VAL A 241 -110.02 13.36 17.87
N THR A 242 -110.50 13.27 16.63
CA THR A 242 -111.65 12.43 16.24
C THR A 242 -111.20 11.40 15.20
N PRO A 243 -111.03 10.12 15.57
CA PRO A 243 -110.53 9.08 14.66
C PRO A 243 -111.54 8.76 13.54
N SER A 244 -111.07 8.46 12.33
CA SER A 244 -111.90 7.98 11.22
C SER A 244 -111.15 6.98 10.34
N ASP A 245 -111.90 6.06 9.71
CA ASP A 245 -111.42 5.01 8.82
C ASP A 245 -111.81 5.28 7.34
N GLY A 246 -112.38 6.46 7.06
CA GLY A 246 -112.81 6.90 5.74
C GLY A 246 -114.26 6.56 5.40
N GLU A 247 -114.90 5.66 6.17
CA GLU A 247 -116.32 5.33 6.02
C GLU A 247 -117.16 5.84 7.19
N ASP A 248 -116.67 5.68 8.43
CA ASP A 248 -117.30 6.16 9.65
C ASP A 248 -116.34 6.99 10.53
N ASN A 249 -116.91 7.76 11.48
CA ASN A 249 -116.15 8.54 12.46
C ASN A 249 -116.36 7.98 13.86
N GLY A 250 -115.28 7.86 14.63
CA GLY A 250 -115.31 7.51 16.04
C GLY A 250 -115.60 8.68 16.98
N GLU A 251 -115.56 8.43 18.29
CA GLU A 251 -115.78 9.49 19.30
C GLU A 251 -114.58 10.44 19.41
N THR A 252 -114.86 11.74 19.58
CA THR A 252 -113.84 12.78 19.79
C THR A 252 -113.24 12.71 21.19
N VAL A 253 -111.91 12.63 21.28
CA VAL A 253 -111.13 12.73 22.53
C VAL A 253 -110.57 14.15 22.67
N SER A 254 -110.85 14.82 23.78
CA SER A 254 -110.33 16.16 24.11
C SER A 254 -109.35 16.10 25.28
N LEU A 255 -108.15 16.67 25.13
CA LEU A 255 -107.18 16.78 26.22
C LEU A 255 -107.47 17.97 27.14
N GLU A 256 -106.91 17.95 28.35
CA GLU A 256 -106.88 19.12 29.24
C GLU A 256 -105.97 20.22 28.71
N LEU A 257 -106.04 21.44 29.28
CA LEU A 257 -105.20 22.56 28.86
C LEU A 257 -103.73 22.32 29.24
N VAL A 258 -102.81 22.63 28.33
CA VAL A 258 -101.36 22.69 28.57
C VAL A 258 -100.83 24.11 28.40
N ASN A 259 -99.93 24.54 29.30
CA ASN A 259 -99.30 25.87 29.23
C ASN A 259 -97.93 25.78 28.57
N ILE A 260 -97.61 26.75 27.70
CA ILE A 260 -96.25 26.90 27.16
C ILE A 260 -95.36 27.55 28.24
N GLY A 261 -94.35 26.82 28.71
CA GLY A 261 -93.38 27.27 29.70
C GLY A 261 -92.28 28.17 29.14
N ASN A 262 -91.43 28.71 30.03
CA ASN A 262 -90.26 29.51 29.69
C ASN A 262 -89.18 28.68 28.98
N THR A 263 -88.61 29.22 27.91
CA THR A 263 -87.40 28.69 27.26
C THR A 263 -86.18 29.29 27.95
N VAL A 264 -85.17 28.49 28.27
CA VAL A 264 -83.96 29.02 28.93
C VAL A 264 -83.08 29.80 27.94
N PRO A 265 -82.39 30.87 28.37
CA PRO A 265 -81.52 31.64 27.49
C PRO A 265 -80.23 30.90 27.16
N ILE A 266 -79.53 31.33 26.10
CA ILE A 266 -78.23 30.79 25.70
C ILE A 266 -77.20 31.91 25.48
N ALA A 267 -75.95 31.63 25.85
CA ALA A 267 -74.79 32.46 25.54
C ALA A 267 -74.06 31.87 24.33
N ARG A 268 -73.68 32.71 23.38
CA ARG A 268 -73.08 32.32 22.09
C ARG A 268 -71.84 33.16 21.83
N ASN A 269 -70.96 32.70 20.94
CA ASN A 269 -69.80 33.46 20.47
C ASN A 269 -68.91 34.00 21.61
N LEU A 270 -68.66 33.19 22.65
CA LEU A 270 -67.75 33.57 23.72
C LEU A 270 -66.32 33.65 23.16
N GLU A 271 -65.73 34.83 23.25
CA GLU A 271 -64.37 35.11 22.81
C GLU A 271 -63.68 36.00 23.84
N VAL A 272 -62.38 35.80 24.02
CA VAL A 272 -61.56 36.70 24.83
C VAL A 272 -60.57 37.37 23.90
N SER A 273 -60.42 38.68 24.05
CA SER A 273 -59.53 39.54 23.28
C SER A 273 -58.41 40.09 24.16
N PRO A 274 -57.17 40.18 23.63
CA PRO A 274 -56.71 39.66 22.35
C PRO A 274 -56.65 38.11 22.34
N SER A 275 -56.65 37.49 21.15
CA SER A 275 -56.61 36.03 20.98
C SER A 275 -55.27 35.40 21.35
N ASP A 276 -54.19 36.17 21.23
CA ASP A 276 -52.81 35.80 21.55
C ASP A 276 -52.20 36.86 22.50
N PRO A 277 -52.70 36.95 23.74
CA PRO A 277 -52.30 38.00 24.68
C PRO A 277 -50.85 37.80 25.15
N LEU A 278 -50.12 38.90 25.28
CA LEU A 278 -48.85 38.97 25.98
C LEU A 278 -49.08 39.33 27.45
N ASP A 279 -48.08 39.12 28.29
CA ASP A 279 -48.12 39.47 29.72
C ASP A 279 -48.21 40.98 30.01
N SER A 280 -48.19 41.82 28.98
CA SER A 280 -48.51 43.23 29.02
C SER A 280 -49.97 43.59 28.68
N ASP A 281 -50.77 42.64 28.19
CA ASP A 281 -52.12 42.90 27.67
C ASP A 281 -53.20 42.73 28.76
N ASP A 282 -54.30 43.46 28.65
CA ASP A 282 -55.52 43.16 29.43
C ASP A 282 -56.39 42.15 28.64
N LEU A 283 -57.04 41.22 29.34
CA LEU A 283 -58.02 40.30 28.72
C LEU A 283 -59.43 40.88 28.80
N SER A 284 -60.20 40.76 27.72
CA SER A 284 -61.61 41.17 27.66
C SER A 284 -62.49 40.06 27.09
N LEU A 285 -63.51 39.64 27.84
CA LEU A 285 -64.53 38.68 27.40
C LEU A 285 -65.66 39.40 26.65
N ASP A 286 -66.03 38.86 25.49
CA ASP A 286 -67.23 39.22 24.74
C ASP A 286 -68.11 37.97 24.51
N TYR A 287 -69.43 38.16 24.49
CA TYR A 287 -70.40 37.10 24.19
C TYR A 287 -71.77 37.66 23.78
N ASP A 288 -72.49 36.89 22.98
CA ASP A 288 -73.86 37.19 22.58
C ASP A 288 -74.87 36.47 23.49
N TYR A 289 -75.76 37.23 24.12
CA TYR A 289 -76.94 36.69 24.77
C TYR A 289 -78.07 36.49 23.76
N PHE A 290 -78.78 35.36 23.87
CA PHE A 290 -80.00 35.13 23.11
C PHE A 290 -81.04 34.37 23.94
N ASP A 291 -82.27 34.86 23.86
CA ASP A 291 -83.43 34.19 24.41
C ASP A 291 -84.51 33.98 23.33
N LEU A 292 -85.16 32.81 23.33
CA LEU A 292 -86.13 32.44 22.29
C LEU A 292 -87.53 33.07 22.54
N ASP A 293 -87.84 33.39 23.80
CA ASP A 293 -89.08 34.03 24.21
C ASP A 293 -89.01 35.57 24.11
N GLY A 294 -87.80 36.11 23.95
CA GLY A 294 -87.51 37.53 23.79
C GLY A 294 -87.26 38.25 25.11
N ASP A 295 -86.96 37.51 26.17
CA ASP A 295 -86.66 38.05 27.49
C ASP A 295 -85.26 38.67 27.52
N ASN A 296 -85.14 39.86 28.13
CA ASN A 296 -83.87 40.59 28.21
C ASN A 296 -82.92 39.92 29.21
N GLN A 297 -81.62 39.93 28.89
CA GLN A 297 -80.56 39.47 29.77
C GLN A 297 -80.59 40.16 31.13
N GLN A 298 -80.61 39.37 32.21
CA GLN A 298 -80.56 39.83 33.60
C GLN A 298 -79.85 38.80 34.49
N ASP A 299 -78.98 39.22 35.40
CA ASP A 299 -78.30 38.35 36.38
C ASP A 299 -77.43 37.21 35.78
N THR A 300 -76.92 37.37 34.56
CA THR A 300 -75.92 36.46 33.96
C THR A 300 -74.69 36.36 34.85
N GLN A 301 -74.21 35.13 35.07
CA GLN A 301 -73.01 34.87 35.86
C GLN A 301 -71.79 34.70 34.98
N ILE A 302 -70.69 35.37 35.30
CA ILE A 302 -69.39 35.24 34.62
C ILE A 302 -68.33 34.80 35.63
N ARG A 303 -67.51 33.81 35.28
CA ARG A 303 -66.45 33.25 36.14
C ARG A 303 -65.16 33.09 35.36
N TRP A 304 -64.06 33.61 35.90
CA TRP A 304 -62.71 33.42 35.35
C TRP A 304 -61.93 32.36 36.13
N TYR A 305 -61.11 31.61 35.42
CA TYR A 305 -60.26 30.54 35.96
C TYR A 305 -58.81 30.77 35.51
N LEU A 306 -57.88 30.73 36.45
CA LEU A 306 -56.43 30.69 36.22
C LEU A 306 -55.95 29.27 36.54
N ASP A 307 -55.35 28.60 35.56
CA ASP A 307 -54.88 27.21 35.64
C ASP A 307 -55.96 26.25 36.17
N GLY A 308 -57.22 26.48 35.76
CA GLY A 308 -58.39 25.71 36.18
C GLY A 308 -58.94 26.07 37.57
N VAL A 309 -58.36 27.06 38.27
CA VAL A 309 -58.83 27.54 39.58
C VAL A 309 -59.62 28.84 39.43
N ARG A 310 -60.85 28.87 39.95
CA ARG A 310 -61.73 30.05 39.91
C ARG A 310 -61.13 31.22 40.69
N ILE A 311 -61.11 32.40 40.07
CA ILE A 311 -60.71 33.66 40.70
C ILE A 311 -61.97 34.44 41.11
N THR A 312 -62.31 34.36 42.39
CA THR A 312 -63.57 34.92 42.92
C THR A 312 -63.66 36.44 42.86
N GLU A 313 -62.52 37.14 42.87
CA GLU A 313 -62.44 38.60 42.75
C GLU A 313 -62.85 39.12 41.37
N LEU A 314 -62.88 38.23 40.36
CA LEU A 314 -63.27 38.50 38.98
C LEU A 314 -64.67 37.99 38.65
N ASP A 315 -65.43 37.53 39.66
CA ASP A 315 -66.81 37.11 39.48
C ASP A 315 -67.62 38.26 38.86
N ASP A 316 -68.30 37.96 37.75
CA ASP A 316 -69.15 38.88 36.99
C ASP A 316 -68.39 40.03 36.29
N SER A 317 -67.05 39.95 36.24
CA SER A 317 -66.19 40.85 35.46
C SER A 317 -66.07 40.43 33.99
N LEU A 318 -66.09 41.41 33.08
CA LEU A 318 -65.78 41.20 31.67
C LEU A 318 -64.29 41.30 31.36
N THR A 319 -63.45 41.75 32.29
CA THR A 319 -62.02 41.95 32.04
C THR A 319 -61.12 41.35 33.11
N VAL A 320 -59.89 41.01 32.71
CA VAL A 320 -58.75 40.64 33.57
C VAL A 320 -57.62 41.62 33.25
N SER A 321 -57.04 42.26 34.27
CA SER A 321 -55.93 43.21 34.05
C SER A 321 -54.61 42.48 33.79
N SER A 322 -53.77 43.07 32.95
CA SER A 322 -52.35 42.79 32.74
C SER A 322 -51.57 42.60 34.05
N LEU A 323 -51.95 43.29 35.14
CA LEU A 323 -51.31 43.12 36.45
C LEU A 323 -51.59 41.78 37.14
N MET A 324 -52.60 41.04 36.67
CA MET A 324 -53.03 39.76 37.21
C MET A 324 -52.58 38.58 36.36
N ILE A 325 -51.99 38.84 35.18
CA ILE A 325 -51.52 37.81 34.26
C ILE A 325 -50.00 37.80 34.20
N ARG A 326 -49.42 36.66 33.82
CA ARG A 326 -47.98 36.45 33.61
C ARG A 326 -47.79 35.51 32.42
N SER A 327 -46.63 35.61 31.78
CA SER A 327 -46.26 34.67 30.72
C SER A 327 -46.36 33.23 31.20
N GLY A 328 -47.09 32.40 30.45
CA GLY A 328 -47.37 31.00 30.75
C GLY A 328 -48.67 30.72 31.51
N ASP A 329 -49.35 31.74 32.06
CA ASP A 329 -50.65 31.57 32.72
C ASP A 329 -51.70 31.02 31.74
N GLN A 330 -52.58 30.12 32.20
CA GLN A 330 -53.72 29.62 31.41
C GLN A 330 -55.04 30.19 31.93
N TRP A 331 -55.72 30.99 31.12
CA TRP A 331 -56.99 31.62 31.45
C TRP A 331 -58.17 31.01 30.70
N GLU A 332 -59.29 30.82 31.40
CA GLU A 332 -60.59 30.42 30.84
C GLU A 332 -61.70 31.27 31.48
N SER A 333 -62.73 31.62 30.72
CA SER A 333 -63.94 32.25 31.26
C SER A 333 -65.18 31.40 30.98
N SER A 334 -66.15 31.41 31.90
CA SER A 334 -67.44 30.74 31.75
C SER A 334 -68.60 31.69 32.01
N VAL A 335 -69.64 31.61 31.17
CA VAL A 335 -70.87 32.40 31.24
C VAL A 335 -72.07 31.49 31.44
N ILE A 336 -72.91 31.80 32.42
CA ILE A 336 -74.23 31.19 32.61
C ILE A 336 -75.28 32.30 32.37
N PRO A 337 -75.90 32.36 31.17
CA PRO A 337 -76.85 33.41 30.85
C PRO A 337 -78.12 33.26 31.70
N HIS A 338 -78.79 34.37 31.99
CA HIS A 338 -80.04 34.38 32.72
C HIS A 338 -80.97 35.46 32.15
N ASP A 339 -82.27 35.16 32.10
CA ASP A 339 -83.32 35.95 31.44
C ASP A 339 -84.22 36.70 32.43
N GLY A 340 -83.97 36.52 33.74
CA GLY A 340 -84.78 37.06 34.83
C GLY A 340 -85.69 36.01 35.50
N GLU A 341 -85.86 34.82 34.91
CA GLU A 341 -86.66 33.72 35.45
C GLU A 341 -85.85 32.43 35.61
N SER A 342 -85.01 32.10 34.62
CA SER A 342 -84.27 30.84 34.54
C SER A 342 -82.82 31.03 34.09
N PHE A 343 -81.92 30.22 34.63
CA PHE A 343 -80.55 30.11 34.12
C PHE A 343 -80.51 29.21 32.89
N GLY A 344 -79.75 29.64 31.89
CA GLY A 344 -79.32 28.80 30.78
C GLY A 344 -78.19 27.84 31.15
N LEU A 345 -77.68 27.16 30.14
CA LEU A 345 -76.53 26.27 30.30
C LEU A 345 -75.23 27.08 30.38
N ILE A 346 -74.28 26.58 31.19
CA ILE A 346 -72.92 27.12 31.23
C ILE A 346 -72.24 26.97 29.87
N LYS A 347 -71.57 28.03 29.43
CA LYS A 347 -70.72 28.04 28.26
C LYS A 347 -69.35 28.60 28.64
N SER A 348 -68.28 27.91 28.28
CA SER A 348 -66.90 28.38 28.50
C SER A 348 -66.22 28.79 27.20
N THR A 349 -65.23 29.67 27.32
CA THR A 349 -64.22 29.96 26.29
C THR A 349 -63.28 28.77 26.11
N GLY A 350 -62.38 28.81 25.13
CA GLY A 350 -61.19 27.96 25.15
C GLY A 350 -60.18 28.42 26.19
N LEU A 351 -59.15 27.60 26.44
CA LEU A 351 -57.98 27.99 27.23
C LEU A 351 -57.13 28.98 26.41
N ILE A 352 -56.71 30.06 27.06
CA ILE A 352 -55.83 31.07 26.49
C ILE A 352 -54.54 31.08 27.30
N ILE A 353 -53.42 30.97 26.60
CA ILE A 353 -52.09 30.94 27.21
C ILE A 353 -51.45 32.31 26.99
N ILE A 354 -51.00 32.95 28.07
CA ILE A 354 -50.36 34.26 27.99
C ILE A 354 -48.93 34.11 27.45
N GLY A 355 -48.62 34.81 26.36
CA GLY A 355 -47.28 34.91 25.78
C GLY A 355 -46.34 35.80 26.59
N SER A 356 -45.05 35.75 26.29
CA SER A 356 -44.03 36.67 26.84
C SER A 356 -43.92 37.91 25.94
N SER A 357 -43.92 39.11 26.53
CA SER A 357 -43.58 40.35 25.81
C SER A 357 -42.08 40.53 25.53
N ASN A 358 -41.22 39.68 26.12
CA ASN A 358 -39.77 39.65 25.86
C ASN A 358 -39.42 38.68 24.72
N ASN A 359 -38.74 39.18 23.69
CA ASN A 359 -38.21 38.38 22.58
C ASN A 359 -36.82 37.82 22.93
N ALA A 360 -36.56 36.55 22.60
CA ALA A 360 -35.23 35.99 22.80
C ALA A 360 -34.21 36.61 21.83
N PRO A 361 -32.96 36.85 22.28
CA PRO A 361 -31.91 37.31 21.40
C PRO A 361 -31.61 36.25 20.33
N THR A 362 -31.06 36.68 19.20
CA THR A 362 -30.57 35.80 18.12
C THR A 362 -29.05 35.71 18.17
N SER A 363 -28.50 34.53 17.85
CA SER A 363 -27.05 34.30 17.78
C SER A 363 -26.59 33.92 16.37
N SER A 364 -25.32 34.19 16.08
CA SER A 364 -24.58 33.64 14.94
C SER A 364 -23.22 33.14 15.41
N ALA A 365 -22.68 32.10 14.77
CA ALA A 365 -21.37 31.54 15.12
C ALA A 365 -20.59 31.16 13.86
N TYR A 366 -19.28 31.45 13.84
CA TYR A 366 -18.35 30.95 12.82
C TYR A 366 -16.95 30.79 13.40
N ILE A 367 -16.16 29.89 12.81
CA ILE A 367 -14.75 29.71 13.18
C ILE A 367 -13.88 30.59 12.27
N SER A 368 -13.03 31.42 12.87
CA SER A 368 -12.32 32.50 12.15
C SER A 368 -11.36 32.00 11.06
N GLN A 369 -10.81 30.80 11.23
CA GLN A 369 -9.90 30.13 10.30
C GLN A 369 -10.62 29.61 9.04
N GLY A 370 -11.94 29.38 9.12
CA GLY A 370 -12.71 28.79 8.02
C GLY A 370 -12.18 27.43 7.59
N SER A 371 -12.21 27.14 6.28
CA SER A 371 -11.76 25.86 5.71
C SER A 371 -10.23 25.67 5.66
N ASN A 372 -9.45 26.62 6.18
CA ASN A 372 -7.99 26.64 6.05
C ASN A 372 -7.29 26.49 7.42
N ALA A 373 -7.88 25.75 8.35
CA ALA A 373 -7.24 25.46 9.63
C ALA A 373 -6.24 24.32 9.46
N TYR A 374 -4.98 24.55 9.80
CA TYR A 374 -3.91 23.55 9.82
C TYR A 374 -3.63 23.06 11.25
N THR A 375 -2.87 21.98 11.42
CA THR A 375 -2.58 21.39 12.73
C THR A 375 -1.90 22.36 13.72
N ASP A 376 -1.17 23.36 13.23
CA ASP A 376 -0.52 24.41 14.02
C ASP A 376 -1.43 25.62 14.32
N ASP A 377 -2.63 25.68 13.74
CA ASP A 377 -3.60 26.76 13.98
C ASP A 377 -4.42 26.53 15.26
N SER A 378 -4.51 27.56 16.09
CA SER A 378 -5.53 27.59 17.15
C SER A 378 -6.88 28.00 16.56
N LEU A 379 -7.97 27.31 16.93
CA LEU A 379 -9.31 27.61 16.43
C LEU A 379 -9.98 28.69 17.29
N GLN A 380 -10.55 29.71 16.67
CA GLN A 380 -11.36 30.72 17.36
C GLN A 380 -12.80 30.68 16.88
N VAL A 381 -13.75 30.50 17.79
CA VAL A 381 -15.17 30.74 17.50
C VAL A 381 -15.51 32.20 17.79
N VAL A 382 -16.12 32.86 16.82
CA VAL A 382 -16.67 34.21 16.96
C VAL A 382 -18.19 34.09 17.04
N VAL A 383 -18.76 34.57 18.15
CA VAL A 383 -20.20 34.56 18.40
C VAL A 383 -20.74 35.97 18.24
N GLY A 384 -21.66 36.15 17.29
CA GLY A 384 -22.44 37.37 17.11
C GLY A 384 -23.79 37.25 17.79
N TRP A 385 -24.39 38.39 18.17
CA TRP A 385 -25.71 38.44 18.76
C TRP A 385 -26.48 39.68 18.31
N PHE A 386 -27.80 39.58 18.34
CA PHE A 386 -28.72 40.69 18.11
C PHE A 386 -30.02 40.46 18.88
N ASP A 387 -30.44 41.48 19.63
CA ASP A 387 -31.70 41.49 20.37
C ASP A 387 -32.68 42.48 19.73
N SER A 388 -33.94 42.07 19.54
CA SER A 388 -34.95 42.90 18.87
C SER A 388 -35.54 43.99 19.76
N ASP A 389 -35.52 43.77 21.07
CA ASP A 389 -36.15 44.63 22.08
C ASP A 389 -35.14 45.61 22.68
N GLY A 390 -33.86 45.37 22.38
CA GLY A 390 -32.73 46.26 22.67
C GLY A 390 -32.08 45.95 24.01
N ASP A 391 -32.32 44.77 24.57
CA ASP A 391 -31.70 44.32 25.80
C ASP A 391 -30.21 44.01 25.63
N ASP A 392 -29.44 44.22 26.70
CA ASP A 392 -28.00 43.99 26.70
C ASP A 392 -27.69 42.49 26.80
N LEU A 393 -26.63 42.05 26.10
CA LEU A 393 -26.09 40.70 26.26
C LEU A 393 -25.66 40.45 27.71
N ALA A 394 -26.28 39.45 28.34
CA ALA A 394 -26.01 39.04 29.71
C ALA A 394 -25.22 37.73 29.81
N GLY A 395 -25.27 36.86 28.80
CA GLY A 395 -24.59 35.56 28.83
C GLY A 395 -24.30 34.97 27.45
N THR A 396 -23.26 34.16 27.38
CA THR A 396 -22.88 33.36 26.20
C THR A 396 -22.46 31.97 26.67
N GLU A 397 -22.99 30.93 26.02
CA GLU A 397 -22.60 29.54 26.25
C GLU A 397 -22.02 28.96 24.97
N ILE A 398 -20.88 28.27 25.05
CA ILE A 398 -20.15 27.71 23.90
C ILE A 398 -19.86 26.23 24.14
N ARG A 399 -20.09 25.40 23.14
CA ARG A 399 -19.75 23.98 23.15
C ARG A 399 -18.96 23.62 21.91
N TRP A 400 -17.78 23.05 22.10
CA TRP A 400 -16.96 22.52 21.01
C TRP A 400 -17.21 21.04 20.82
N TYR A 401 -17.20 20.63 19.55
CA TYR A 401 -17.34 19.25 19.14
C TYR A 401 -16.15 18.87 18.26
N ARG A 402 -15.57 17.70 18.55
CA ARG A 402 -14.58 17.03 17.71
C ARG A 402 -15.19 15.74 17.18
N ASP A 403 -15.23 15.58 15.87
CA ASP A 403 -15.81 14.44 15.16
C ASP A 403 -17.26 14.12 15.60
N GLY A 404 -18.02 15.18 15.89
CA GLY A 404 -19.40 15.08 16.38
C GLY A 404 -19.53 14.78 17.88
N ILE A 405 -18.44 14.66 18.63
CA ILE A 405 -18.45 14.42 20.07
C ILE A 405 -18.08 15.71 20.81
N GLN A 406 -18.90 16.10 21.78
CA GLN A 406 -18.62 17.28 22.59
C GLN A 406 -17.33 17.12 23.41
N VAL A 407 -16.44 18.11 23.33
CA VAL A 407 -15.18 18.16 24.08
C VAL A 407 -15.34 19.11 25.26
N SER A 408 -15.81 18.58 26.39
CA SER A 408 -16.15 19.37 27.60
C SER A 408 -15.03 20.25 28.15
N ALA A 409 -13.75 19.95 27.85
CA ALA A 409 -12.60 20.75 28.27
C ALA A 409 -12.59 22.17 27.66
N PHE A 410 -13.28 22.38 26.54
CA PHE A 410 -13.36 23.68 25.86
C PHE A 410 -14.73 24.35 26.02
N ASN A 411 -15.59 23.87 26.92
CA ASN A 411 -16.86 24.52 27.20
C ASN A 411 -16.63 25.99 27.59
N ASP A 412 -17.42 26.88 26.99
CA ASP A 412 -17.41 28.33 27.20
C ASP A 412 -16.11 29.03 26.82
N LEU A 413 -15.16 28.32 26.17
CA LEU A 413 -13.95 28.90 25.62
C LEU A 413 -14.19 29.33 24.18
N THR A 414 -13.73 30.54 23.86
CA THR A 414 -13.71 31.05 22.48
C THR A 414 -12.54 30.51 21.65
N TRP A 415 -11.61 29.79 22.29
CA TRP A 415 -10.40 29.26 21.68
C TRP A 415 -10.20 27.78 21.97
N VAL A 416 -9.76 27.04 20.96
CA VAL A 416 -9.14 25.71 21.07
C VAL A 416 -7.68 25.85 20.65
N SER A 417 -6.75 25.44 21.51
CA SER A 417 -5.31 25.47 21.22
C SER A 417 -4.94 24.45 20.15
N SER A 418 -3.95 24.74 19.30
CA SER A 418 -3.46 23.80 18.28
C SER A 418 -2.96 22.47 18.85
N ASP A 419 -2.39 22.47 20.07
CA ASP A 419 -2.01 21.24 20.79
C ASP A 419 -3.16 20.25 21.03
N ALA A 420 -4.41 20.70 20.89
CA ALA A 420 -5.60 19.88 21.07
C ALA A 420 -6.19 19.35 19.75
N THR A 421 -5.68 19.82 18.62
CA THR A 421 -6.11 19.44 17.28
C THR A 421 -5.11 18.48 16.63
N SER A 422 -5.58 17.74 15.63
CA SER A 422 -4.72 16.89 14.80
C SER A 422 -5.27 16.84 13.37
N LYS A 423 -4.40 16.61 12.39
CA LYS A 423 -4.77 16.39 10.99
C LYS A 423 -5.97 15.43 10.86
N GLU A 424 -6.87 15.76 9.94
CA GLU A 424 -8.13 15.07 9.62
C GLU A 424 -9.26 15.17 10.67
N GLU A 425 -9.02 15.70 11.87
CA GLU A 425 -10.10 15.92 12.84
C GLU A 425 -11.12 16.95 12.31
N VAL A 426 -12.41 16.73 12.60
CA VAL A 426 -13.49 17.67 12.26
C VAL A 426 -13.96 18.41 13.49
N TRP A 427 -13.82 19.73 13.48
CA TRP A 427 -14.19 20.61 14.59
C TRP A 427 -15.34 21.54 14.23
N TYR A 428 -16.27 21.75 15.17
CA TYR A 428 -17.25 22.83 15.09
C TYR A 428 -17.63 23.29 16.50
N ALA A 429 -18.22 24.49 16.59
CA ALA A 429 -18.70 25.05 17.84
C ALA A 429 -20.19 25.37 17.74
N SER A 430 -20.95 25.04 18.77
CA SER A 430 -22.32 25.54 18.96
C SER A 430 -22.30 26.65 20.00
N ALA A 431 -23.02 27.74 19.75
CA ALA A 431 -23.15 28.84 20.69
C ALA A 431 -24.61 29.27 20.86
N ARG A 432 -24.94 29.81 22.02
CA ARG A 432 -26.18 30.54 22.29
C ARG A 432 -25.92 31.70 23.23
N VAL A 433 -26.81 32.69 23.21
CA VAL A 433 -26.69 33.95 23.96
C VAL A 433 -27.93 34.21 24.81
N SER A 434 -27.82 35.05 25.82
CA SER A 434 -28.93 35.41 26.70
C SER A 434 -28.92 36.89 27.05
N ASP A 435 -30.12 37.44 27.21
CA ASP A 435 -30.47 38.79 27.66
C ASP A 435 -30.77 38.86 29.18
N SER A 436 -30.46 37.78 29.93
CA SER A 436 -30.79 37.52 31.36
C SER A 436 -32.20 37.01 31.66
N LEU A 437 -33.12 37.10 30.71
CA LEU A 437 -34.51 36.64 30.86
C LEU A 437 -34.72 35.31 30.13
N ILE A 438 -34.19 35.20 28.92
CA ILE A 438 -34.31 34.03 28.06
C ILE A 438 -32.99 33.77 27.31
N TRP A 439 -32.81 32.53 26.86
CA TRP A 439 -31.70 32.12 26.02
C TRP A 439 -32.17 32.03 24.56
N SER A 440 -31.28 32.39 23.64
CA SER A 440 -31.42 32.08 22.22
C SER A 440 -31.42 30.57 21.99
N GLU A 441 -31.94 30.17 20.84
CA GLU A 441 -31.68 28.83 20.31
C GLU A 441 -30.18 28.63 20.04
N TRP A 442 -29.74 27.36 20.06
CA TRP A 442 -28.37 27.01 19.70
C TRP A 442 -28.11 27.28 18.22
N THR A 443 -26.97 27.88 17.92
CA THR A 443 -26.48 28.11 16.56
C THR A 443 -25.13 27.40 16.39
N ASP A 444 -25.05 26.55 15.37
CA ASP A 444 -23.82 25.85 15.02
C ASP A 444 -22.99 26.70 14.05
N ALA A 445 -21.69 26.78 14.30
CA ALA A 445 -20.72 27.18 13.29
C ALA A 445 -20.54 26.08 12.25
N ASP A 446 -20.17 26.46 11.03
CA ASP A 446 -19.77 25.50 10.00
C ASP A 446 -18.62 24.63 10.51
N SER A 447 -18.66 23.34 10.18
CA SER A 447 -17.60 22.40 10.52
C SER A 447 -16.35 22.64 9.69
N ILE A 448 -15.19 22.55 10.33
CA ILE A 448 -13.89 22.67 9.72
C ILE A 448 -13.13 21.35 9.87
N THR A 449 -12.35 20.98 8.86
CA THR A 449 -11.44 19.83 8.91
C THR A 449 -10.03 20.37 9.07
N ILE A 450 -9.28 19.84 10.04
CA ILE A 450 -7.88 20.22 10.26
C ILE A 450 -7.03 19.63 9.14
N LEU A 451 -6.33 20.51 8.43
CA LEU A 451 -5.46 20.19 7.31
C LEU A 451 -4.02 19.96 7.80
N ASN A 452 -3.23 19.34 6.93
CA ASN A 452 -1.82 19.06 7.14
C ASN A 452 -0.96 20.33 7.25
N SER A 453 -0.28 20.53 8.37
CA SER A 453 0.71 21.61 8.51
C SER A 453 1.97 21.29 7.69
N PRO A 454 2.54 22.25 6.93
CA PRO A 454 3.78 22.01 6.19
C PRO A 454 4.98 21.70 7.09
N PRO A 455 5.97 20.92 6.61
CA PRO A 455 7.16 20.61 7.39
C PRO A 455 8.09 21.82 7.52
N GLU A 456 8.89 21.86 8.58
CA GLU A 456 9.87 22.92 8.83
C GLU A 456 11.30 22.37 8.86
N LEU A 457 12.28 23.13 8.36
CA LEU A 457 13.70 22.82 8.54
C LEU A 457 14.18 23.28 9.91
N THR A 458 14.84 22.40 10.65
CA THR A 458 15.48 22.72 11.94
C THR A 458 16.95 23.06 11.76
N SER A 459 17.61 22.49 10.74
CA SER A 459 18.98 22.84 10.36
C SER A 459 19.27 22.56 8.88
N ILE A 460 20.24 23.28 8.32
CA ILE A 460 20.80 23.03 6.99
C ILE A 460 22.30 23.29 7.02
N THR A 461 23.09 22.37 6.46
CA THR A 461 24.55 22.45 6.42
C THR A 461 25.07 22.06 5.04
N MET A 462 25.96 22.88 4.49
CA MET A 462 26.74 22.53 3.30
C MET A 462 28.04 21.85 3.76
N LEU A 463 28.35 20.71 3.16
CA LEU A 463 29.53 19.90 3.43
C LEU A 463 30.51 19.95 2.23
N PRO A 464 31.82 19.74 2.47
CA PRO A 464 32.45 19.52 3.79
C PRO A 464 32.44 20.77 4.66
N GLU A 465 32.46 20.61 5.98
CA GLU A 465 32.63 21.74 6.91
C GLU A 465 34.07 22.29 6.84
N GLY A 466 34.27 23.58 7.11
CA GLY A 466 35.61 24.21 7.13
C GLY A 466 35.94 25.07 5.89
N ALA A 467 37.20 25.10 5.48
CA ALA A 467 37.61 25.77 4.24
C ALA A 467 37.25 24.87 3.04
N LEU A 468 36.74 25.48 1.96
CA LEU A 468 36.39 24.79 0.71
C LEU A 468 37.45 25.09 -0.35
N ILE A 469 37.81 24.10 -1.15
CA ILE A 469 38.79 24.21 -2.25
C ILE A 469 38.27 23.49 -3.51
N GLY A 470 38.83 23.77 -4.70
CA GLY A 470 38.27 23.33 -5.99
C GLY A 470 38.11 21.82 -6.20
N ASN A 471 38.88 20.97 -5.51
CA ASN A 471 38.82 19.51 -5.67
C ASN A 471 37.82 18.80 -4.73
N GLN A 472 36.90 19.53 -4.10
CA GLN A 472 35.94 18.98 -3.16
C GLN A 472 34.52 19.00 -3.71
N ASP A 473 33.84 17.86 -3.63
CA ASP A 473 32.40 17.80 -3.88
C ASP A 473 31.66 18.58 -2.79
N LEU A 474 30.67 19.38 -3.19
CA LEU A 474 29.80 20.08 -2.25
C LEU A 474 28.54 19.27 -2.05
N SER A 475 28.14 19.00 -0.81
CA SER A 475 26.87 18.33 -0.52
C SER A 475 26.04 19.11 0.49
N VAL A 476 24.74 18.84 0.53
CA VAL A 476 23.83 19.45 1.49
C VAL A 476 23.18 18.38 2.34
N VAL A 477 23.17 18.63 3.65
CA VAL A 477 22.42 17.85 4.63
C VAL A 477 21.53 18.79 5.43
N TRP A 478 20.35 18.31 5.80
CA TRP A 478 19.39 19.08 6.57
C TRP A 478 18.64 18.19 7.54
N GLU A 479 18.11 18.79 8.59
CA GLU A 479 17.16 18.19 9.50
C GLU A 479 15.82 18.91 9.34
N TYR A 480 14.74 18.13 9.39
CA TYR A 480 13.38 18.65 9.32
C TYR A 480 12.56 18.15 10.51
N PHE A 481 11.49 18.88 10.80
CA PHE A 481 10.47 18.51 11.76
C PHE A 481 9.12 18.67 11.07
N ASP A 482 8.25 17.69 11.27
CA ASP A 482 6.88 17.72 10.79
C ASP A 482 5.94 17.51 11.98
N LEU A 483 4.94 18.38 12.12
CA LEU A 483 4.03 18.36 13.27
C LEU A 483 3.05 17.19 13.19
N ASP A 484 2.68 16.78 11.98
CA ASP A 484 1.74 15.68 11.72
C ASP A 484 2.43 14.31 11.71
N GLY A 485 3.77 14.29 11.74
CA GLY A 485 4.60 13.09 11.76
C GLY A 485 4.76 12.45 10.39
N ASP A 486 4.49 13.20 9.33
CA ASP A 486 4.64 12.74 7.95
C ASP A 486 6.13 12.62 7.56
N LEU A 487 6.42 11.64 6.70
CA LEU A 487 7.78 11.39 6.24
C LEU A 487 8.13 12.38 5.14
N GLU A 488 9.36 12.92 5.19
CA GLU A 488 9.86 13.73 4.09
C GLU A 488 9.83 12.96 2.77
N SER A 489 9.23 13.59 1.76
CA SER A 489 9.22 13.11 0.39
C SER A 489 9.13 14.27 -0.60
N GLY A 490 10.10 14.36 -1.52
CA GLY A 490 10.06 15.29 -2.65
C GLY A 490 10.45 16.73 -2.31
N SER A 491 11.34 16.94 -1.35
CA SER A 491 11.94 18.24 -1.04
C SER A 491 12.65 18.85 -2.25
N GLU A 492 12.58 20.17 -2.37
CA GLU A 492 13.22 20.91 -3.45
C GLU A 492 14.57 21.45 -3.00
N ILE A 493 15.59 21.32 -3.85
CA ILE A 493 16.97 21.74 -3.56
C ILE A 493 17.44 22.67 -4.68
N TYR A 494 17.95 23.85 -4.31
CA TYR A 494 18.41 24.86 -5.24
C TYR A 494 19.81 25.35 -4.87
N TRP A 495 20.76 25.18 -5.79
CA TRP A 495 22.12 25.67 -5.63
C TRP A 495 22.31 27.02 -6.33
N PHE A 496 23.08 27.89 -5.69
CA PHE A 496 23.40 29.22 -6.18
C PHE A 496 24.90 29.42 -6.20
N VAL A 497 25.41 29.92 -7.33
CA VAL A 497 26.80 30.29 -7.54
C VAL A 497 26.86 31.80 -7.73
N ASN A 498 27.66 32.49 -6.91
CA ASN A 498 27.78 33.94 -6.91
C ASN A 498 26.44 34.69 -6.75
N GLY A 499 25.50 34.06 -6.03
CA GLY A 499 24.15 34.60 -5.79
C GLY A 499 23.13 34.32 -6.90
N GLU A 500 23.52 33.65 -8.00
CA GLU A 500 22.62 33.26 -9.08
C GLU A 500 22.27 31.77 -8.99
N ARG A 501 20.98 31.43 -9.09
CA ARG A 501 20.51 30.04 -9.11
C ARG A 501 20.97 29.36 -10.40
N VAL A 502 21.55 28.17 -10.28
CA VAL A 502 21.98 27.37 -11.42
C VAL A 502 21.02 26.20 -11.59
N SER A 503 20.12 26.29 -12.57
CA SER A 503 19.02 25.33 -12.73
C SER A 503 19.44 23.89 -13.05
N GLU A 504 20.65 23.70 -13.58
CA GLU A 504 21.18 22.36 -13.87
C GLU A 504 21.51 21.56 -12.60
N PHE A 505 21.62 22.25 -11.46
CA PHE A 505 21.86 21.66 -10.15
C PHE A 505 20.59 21.47 -9.31
N ASP A 506 19.42 21.82 -9.86
CA ASP A 506 18.15 21.70 -9.13
C ASP A 506 17.88 20.23 -8.75
N GLY A 507 17.56 20.00 -7.47
CA GLY A 507 17.27 18.68 -6.91
C GLY A 507 18.51 17.83 -6.61
N LEU A 508 19.73 18.29 -6.90
CA LEU A 508 20.94 17.56 -6.56
C LEU A 508 21.30 17.76 -5.09
N THR A 509 21.56 16.68 -4.38
CA THR A 509 22.10 16.72 -3.00
C THR A 509 23.62 16.87 -2.97
N THR A 510 24.30 16.68 -4.10
CA THR A 510 25.75 16.76 -4.23
C THR A 510 26.13 17.37 -5.58
N ILE A 511 27.07 18.31 -5.55
CA ILE A 511 27.72 18.94 -6.70
C ILE A 511 29.12 18.36 -6.81
N SER A 512 29.43 17.81 -7.98
CA SER A 512 30.78 17.32 -8.30
C SER A 512 31.79 18.47 -8.29
N SER A 513 32.95 18.22 -7.69
CA SER A 513 34.15 19.05 -7.71
C SER A 513 34.52 19.55 -9.12
N GLU A 514 34.16 18.83 -10.19
CA GLU A 514 34.36 19.28 -11.58
C GLU A 514 33.69 20.63 -11.92
N ASN A 515 32.71 21.07 -11.13
CA ASN A 515 32.00 22.35 -11.30
C ASN A 515 32.38 23.40 -10.24
N VAL A 516 33.27 23.05 -9.33
CA VAL A 516 33.67 23.87 -8.18
C VAL A 516 35.00 24.51 -8.51
N TYR A 517 35.00 25.83 -8.59
CA TYR A 517 36.19 26.61 -8.94
C TYR A 517 36.46 27.66 -7.88
N ARG A 518 37.73 28.01 -7.73
CA ARG A 518 38.20 29.09 -6.87
C ARG A 518 37.40 30.39 -7.05
N ASP A 519 37.26 31.12 -5.94
CA ASP A 519 36.55 32.40 -5.81
C ASP A 519 35.02 32.34 -6.06
N GLN A 520 34.46 31.18 -6.36
CA GLN A 520 33.01 31.01 -6.40
C GLN A 520 32.42 31.12 -4.99
N HIS A 521 31.29 31.79 -4.89
CA HIS A 521 30.48 31.88 -3.68
C HIS A 521 29.28 30.95 -3.78
N TRP A 522 29.26 29.90 -2.97
CA TRP A 522 28.20 28.89 -2.98
C TRP A 522 27.20 29.10 -1.85
N THR A 523 25.93 28.97 -2.19
CA THR A 523 24.84 28.74 -1.22
C THR A 523 23.92 27.65 -1.76
N VAL A 524 23.26 26.96 -0.85
CA VAL A 524 22.21 25.97 -1.15
C VAL A 524 20.98 26.29 -0.33
N GLN A 525 19.83 26.25 -0.99
CA GLN A 525 18.50 26.35 -0.39
C GLN A 525 17.83 24.98 -0.45
N VAL A 526 17.22 24.59 0.66
CA VAL A 526 16.33 23.42 0.72
C VAL A 526 14.95 23.90 1.13
N ILE A 527 13.93 23.41 0.43
CA ILE A 527 12.52 23.58 0.78
C ILE A 527 11.98 22.18 1.12
N PRO A 528 11.68 21.89 2.40
CA PRO A 528 11.27 20.55 2.80
C PRO A 528 9.88 20.25 2.26
N ARG A 529 9.60 18.96 2.02
CA ARG A 529 8.29 18.47 1.61
C ARG A 529 7.98 17.15 2.32
N ASP A 530 6.76 16.99 2.80
CA ASP A 530 6.24 15.82 3.51
C ASP A 530 5.42 14.88 2.60
N GLY A 531 5.56 15.04 1.28
CA GLY A 531 4.72 14.38 0.27
C GLY A 531 3.47 15.17 -0.14
N ASP A 532 2.84 15.89 0.78
CA ASP A 532 1.61 16.65 0.55
C ASP A 532 1.90 18.14 0.29
N SER A 533 2.63 18.78 1.21
CA SER A 533 2.83 20.23 1.28
C SER A 533 4.31 20.64 1.26
N LEU A 534 4.61 21.80 0.68
CA LEU A 534 5.94 22.42 0.74
C LEU A 534 6.04 23.32 1.98
N GLY A 535 7.12 23.15 2.73
CA GLY A 535 7.48 24.01 3.84
C GLY A 535 8.15 25.31 3.42
N TYR A 536 8.73 26.01 4.41
CA TYR A 536 9.53 27.21 4.16
C TYR A 536 10.98 26.86 3.82
N GLY A 537 11.52 27.51 2.79
CA GLY A 537 12.90 27.30 2.37
C GLY A 537 13.92 27.88 3.35
N MET A 538 14.96 27.12 3.67
CA MET A 538 16.13 27.59 4.41
C MET A 538 17.35 27.59 3.50
N THR A 539 18.13 28.68 3.53
CA THR A 539 19.35 28.84 2.73
C THR A 539 20.56 28.87 3.65
N THR A 540 21.60 28.13 3.28
CA THR A 540 22.90 28.17 3.95
C THR A 540 23.56 29.55 3.85
N GLN A 541 24.50 29.83 4.75
CA GLN A 541 25.39 30.99 4.59
C GLN A 541 26.27 30.81 3.36
N SER A 542 26.61 31.93 2.70
CA SER A 542 27.52 31.90 1.55
C SER A 542 28.93 31.51 1.98
N ARG A 543 29.49 30.51 1.30
CA ARG A 543 30.86 30.05 1.50
C ARG A 543 31.65 30.25 0.22
N VAL A 544 32.87 30.75 0.35
CA VAL A 544 33.77 30.97 -0.78
C VAL A 544 34.66 29.75 -0.98
N ILE A 545 34.93 29.39 -2.23
CA ILE A 545 35.99 28.44 -2.58
C ILE A 545 37.32 29.17 -2.48
N GLU A 546 38.10 28.77 -1.49
CA GLU A 546 39.45 29.29 -1.23
C GLU A 546 40.48 28.59 -2.11
N ASN A 547 41.69 29.14 -2.14
CA ASN A 547 42.83 28.59 -2.84
C ASN A 547 43.31 27.29 -2.17
N GLY A 548 43.32 26.19 -2.92
CA GLY A 548 43.90 24.92 -2.53
C GLY A 548 45.42 24.95 -2.59
N ALA A 549 46.08 24.21 -1.69
CA ALA A 549 47.49 23.93 -1.85
C ALA A 549 47.65 22.84 -2.94
N PRO A 550 48.79 22.80 -3.66
CA PRO A 550 49.10 21.70 -4.57
C PRO A 550 49.00 20.36 -3.86
N GLU A 551 48.62 19.31 -4.58
CA GLU A 551 48.63 17.95 -4.05
C GLU A 551 50.05 17.51 -3.68
N VAL A 552 50.17 16.45 -2.87
CA VAL A 552 51.49 15.93 -2.49
C VAL A 552 52.16 15.35 -3.76
N PRO A 553 53.40 15.77 -4.11
CA PRO A 553 54.03 15.29 -5.33
C PRO A 553 54.26 13.78 -5.29
N VAL A 554 53.97 13.12 -6.41
CA VAL A 554 54.34 11.73 -6.64
C VAL A 554 55.76 11.71 -7.18
N ILE A 555 56.63 10.90 -6.58
CA ILE A 555 58.06 10.85 -6.90
C ILE A 555 58.45 9.43 -7.29
N GLN A 556 59.22 9.29 -8.37
CA GLN A 556 59.92 8.05 -8.72
C GLN A 556 61.40 8.34 -8.95
N LEU A 557 62.25 7.46 -8.41
CA LEU A 557 63.69 7.60 -8.40
C LEU A 557 64.34 6.33 -8.96
N GLY A 558 65.31 6.45 -9.85
CA GLY A 558 65.92 5.27 -10.50
C GLY A 558 66.88 5.61 -11.64
N ALA A 559 67.45 4.58 -12.27
CA ALA A 559 68.35 4.76 -13.41
C ALA A 559 67.57 5.20 -14.66
N GLY A 560 68.08 6.22 -15.36
CA GLY A 560 67.46 6.74 -16.57
C GLY A 560 68.31 7.77 -17.31
N VAL A 561 67.79 8.26 -18.44
CA VAL A 561 68.49 9.21 -19.32
C VAL A 561 68.02 10.66 -19.18
N SER A 562 66.81 10.87 -18.64
CA SER A 562 66.25 12.19 -18.39
C SER A 562 65.23 12.12 -17.25
N GLY A 563 65.28 13.10 -16.35
CA GLY A 563 64.24 13.35 -15.36
C GLY A 563 63.25 14.41 -15.84
N TYR A 564 62.02 14.37 -15.33
CA TYR A 564 60.98 15.35 -15.66
C TYR A 564 60.20 15.76 -14.42
N ILE A 565 59.71 16.99 -14.46
CA ILE A 565 58.91 17.64 -13.43
C ILE A 565 57.69 18.25 -14.12
N GLY A 566 56.50 17.90 -13.64
CA GLY A 566 55.23 18.53 -14.05
C GLY A 566 54.39 17.81 -15.12
N GLU A 567 54.91 16.81 -15.85
CA GLU A 567 54.17 15.98 -16.84
C GLU A 567 54.91 14.64 -17.06
N PRO A 568 54.26 13.49 -17.37
CA PRO A 568 52.83 13.21 -17.53
C PRO A 568 52.20 12.51 -16.30
N SER A 569 50.89 12.25 -16.38
CA SER A 569 50.10 11.48 -15.40
C SER A 569 50.56 10.03 -15.17
N SER A 570 51.54 9.55 -15.93
CA SER A 570 52.18 8.25 -15.72
C SER A 570 53.67 8.37 -15.97
N PHE A 571 54.44 7.76 -15.08
CA PHE A 571 55.88 7.72 -15.20
C PHE A 571 56.33 6.50 -16.04
N PRO A 572 57.34 6.66 -16.91
CA PRO A 572 58.03 5.52 -17.49
C PRO A 572 58.72 4.69 -16.40
N GLU A 573 58.88 3.41 -16.68
CA GLU A 573 59.62 2.50 -15.81
C GLU A 573 61.09 2.92 -15.76
N LEU A 574 61.62 3.12 -14.54
CA LEU A 574 63.03 3.43 -14.32
C LEU A 574 63.81 2.14 -14.05
N GLY A 575 65.06 2.12 -14.49
CA GLY A 575 65.97 1.01 -14.20
C GLY A 575 66.40 0.97 -12.74
N ILE A 576 67.01 -0.14 -12.34
CA ILE A 576 67.63 -0.27 -11.01
C ILE A 576 68.81 0.70 -10.94
N ALA A 577 68.78 1.61 -9.96
CA ALA A 577 69.86 2.56 -9.74
C ALA A 577 71.20 1.85 -9.52
N ASN A 578 72.19 2.21 -10.33
CA ASN A 578 73.55 1.69 -10.32
C ASN A 578 74.52 2.85 -10.61
N SER A 579 75.82 2.63 -10.47
CA SER A 579 76.85 3.68 -10.61
C SER A 579 77.26 3.93 -12.07
N LEU A 580 76.78 3.14 -13.04
CA LEU A 580 77.11 3.29 -14.46
C LEU A 580 76.10 4.13 -15.22
N GLU A 581 74.86 4.19 -14.74
CA GLU A 581 73.76 4.95 -15.33
C GLU A 581 73.43 6.17 -14.49
N SER A 582 72.89 7.22 -15.10
CA SER A 582 72.49 8.43 -14.38
C SER A 582 71.28 8.15 -13.50
N LEU A 583 71.24 8.77 -12.32
CA LEU A 583 70.09 8.74 -11.42
C LEU A 583 69.15 9.88 -11.79
N VAL A 584 67.89 9.55 -12.10
CA VAL A 584 66.88 10.54 -12.49
C VAL A 584 65.72 10.55 -11.52
N VAL A 585 65.09 11.71 -11.38
CA VAL A 585 63.84 11.89 -10.64
C VAL A 585 62.72 12.22 -11.62
N LEU A 586 61.60 11.53 -11.44
CA LEU A 586 60.34 11.83 -12.08
C LEU A 586 59.39 12.33 -10.99
N ALA A 587 58.89 13.55 -11.14
CA ALA A 587 57.97 14.12 -10.18
C ALA A 587 56.79 14.81 -10.87
N SER A 588 55.59 14.59 -10.34
CA SER A 588 54.38 15.24 -10.81
C SER A 588 53.48 15.57 -9.63
N SER A 589 52.67 16.59 -9.82
CA SER A 589 51.68 17.05 -8.86
C SER A 589 50.59 17.75 -9.66
N THR A 590 49.41 17.83 -9.08
CA THR A 590 48.28 18.60 -9.60
C THR A 590 47.88 19.65 -8.58
N ASP A 591 47.27 20.71 -9.06
CA ASP A 591 46.68 21.74 -8.21
C ASP A 591 45.15 21.57 -8.19
N PRO A 592 44.49 21.64 -7.03
CA PRO A 592 43.03 21.58 -6.94
C PRO A 592 42.29 22.62 -7.79
N ASP A 593 42.93 23.76 -8.08
CA ASP A 593 42.37 24.88 -8.81
C ASP A 593 42.93 25.00 -10.25
N ASP A 594 43.62 23.95 -10.74
CA ASP A 594 44.25 23.87 -12.07
C ASP A 594 45.26 25.00 -12.35
N GLU A 595 45.96 25.42 -11.29
CA GLU A 595 46.94 26.49 -11.30
C GLU A 595 48.33 26.01 -11.73
N PRO A 596 49.15 26.88 -12.35
CA PRO A 596 50.49 26.50 -12.78
C PRO A 596 51.42 26.26 -11.58
N LEU A 597 52.00 25.07 -11.50
CA LEU A 597 52.87 24.65 -10.40
C LEU A 597 54.34 25.00 -10.65
N PHE A 598 55.05 25.30 -9.56
CA PHE A 598 56.50 25.42 -9.54
C PHE A 598 57.12 24.35 -8.64
N PHE A 599 58.19 23.71 -9.11
CA PHE A 599 58.87 22.62 -8.41
C PHE A 599 60.27 23.08 -8.00
N ASP A 600 60.62 22.84 -6.74
CA ASP A 600 61.96 23.04 -6.18
C ASP A 600 62.48 21.68 -5.70
N LEU A 601 63.70 21.30 -6.11
CA LEU A 601 64.31 20.02 -5.76
C LEU A 601 65.51 20.23 -4.86
N THR A 602 65.60 19.43 -3.79
CA THR A 602 66.79 19.38 -2.94
C THR A 602 67.29 17.96 -2.83
N TRP A 603 68.59 17.76 -2.97
CA TRP A 603 69.21 16.44 -2.96
C TRP A 603 70.06 16.21 -1.72
N SER A 604 69.98 15.00 -1.17
CA SER A 604 70.83 14.54 -0.08
C SER A 604 71.57 13.26 -0.48
N ARG A 605 72.86 13.17 -0.11
CA ARG A 605 73.70 11.98 -0.27
C ARG A 605 74.18 11.53 1.10
N ASN A 606 73.85 10.29 1.46
CA ASN A 606 74.15 9.69 2.76
C ASN A 606 73.69 10.56 3.94
N GLY A 607 72.53 11.23 3.79
CA GLY A 607 71.94 12.10 4.81
C GLY A 607 72.49 13.53 4.88
N TYR A 608 73.36 13.93 3.95
CA TYR A 608 73.87 15.30 3.85
C TYR A 608 73.40 15.95 2.56
N GLN A 609 72.87 17.17 2.63
CA GLN A 609 72.45 17.91 1.45
C GLN A 609 73.63 18.15 0.49
N VAL A 610 73.35 18.14 -0.82
CA VAL A 610 74.27 18.35 -1.92
C VAL A 610 73.78 19.55 -2.74
N PRO A 611 74.03 20.80 -2.28
CA PRO A 611 73.32 21.99 -2.79
C PRO A 611 73.64 22.35 -4.25
N ASP A 612 74.76 21.88 -4.78
CA ASP A 612 75.11 22.10 -6.19
C ASP A 612 74.27 21.28 -7.17
N LEU A 613 73.49 20.32 -6.65
CA LEU A 613 72.53 19.52 -7.41
C LEU A 613 71.08 19.96 -7.17
N ASP A 614 70.84 21.01 -6.37
CA ASP A 614 69.49 21.54 -6.19
C ASP A 614 68.91 21.94 -7.56
N ASP A 615 67.60 21.71 -7.72
CA ASP A 615 66.83 21.89 -8.96
C ASP A 615 67.29 21.05 -10.17
N GLN A 616 68.22 20.11 -9.98
CA GLN A 616 68.59 19.15 -11.03
C GLN A 616 67.65 17.95 -11.02
N SER A 617 67.07 17.61 -12.18
CA SER A 617 66.26 16.41 -12.35
C SER A 617 67.08 15.14 -12.67
N LEU A 618 68.39 15.29 -12.81
CA LEU A 618 69.32 14.22 -13.18
C LEU A 618 70.65 14.40 -12.46
N ILE A 619 71.15 13.31 -11.89
CA ILE A 619 72.49 13.18 -11.34
C ILE A 619 73.27 12.24 -12.26
N THR A 620 74.36 12.75 -12.83
CA THR A 620 75.16 11.96 -13.78
C THR A 620 75.91 10.83 -13.07
N SER A 621 76.20 9.75 -13.79
CA SER A 621 76.84 8.56 -13.21
C SER A 621 78.21 8.83 -12.58
N GLU A 622 78.95 9.88 -13.02
CA GLU A 622 80.24 10.24 -12.41
C GLU A 622 80.12 10.77 -10.96
N ARG A 623 78.90 11.05 -10.50
CA ARG A 623 78.60 11.46 -9.12
C ARG A 623 78.18 10.28 -8.24
N LEU A 624 77.98 9.10 -8.83
CA LEU A 624 77.39 7.93 -8.20
C LEU A 624 78.46 6.88 -7.90
N GLU A 625 78.36 6.26 -6.75
CA GLU A 625 79.17 5.11 -6.35
C GLU A 625 78.24 4.07 -5.72
N ALA A 626 78.52 2.79 -5.94
CA ALA A 626 77.73 1.71 -5.37
C ALA A 626 77.74 1.79 -3.82
N GLY A 627 76.57 1.53 -3.22
CA GLY A 627 76.34 1.65 -1.78
C GLY A 627 75.98 3.07 -1.28
N GLN A 628 76.05 4.11 -2.12
CA GLN A 628 75.55 5.44 -1.74
C GLN A 628 74.03 5.43 -1.60
N VAL A 629 73.51 6.13 -0.60
CA VAL A 629 72.08 6.42 -0.43
C VAL A 629 71.80 7.83 -0.89
N TRP A 630 70.90 7.99 -1.84
CA TRP A 630 70.45 9.28 -2.36
C TRP A 630 69.00 9.52 -1.98
N GLU A 631 68.69 10.76 -1.62
CA GLU A 631 67.35 11.22 -1.32
C GLU A 631 67.07 12.48 -2.13
N VAL A 632 65.87 12.58 -2.68
CA VAL A 632 65.35 13.81 -3.28
C VAL A 632 64.14 14.27 -2.49
N THR A 633 64.13 15.53 -2.08
CA THR A 633 62.93 16.20 -1.54
C THR A 633 62.41 17.15 -2.61
N VAL A 634 61.17 16.93 -3.03
CA VAL A 634 60.45 17.77 -4.00
C VAL A 634 59.48 18.65 -3.22
N THR A 635 59.64 19.96 -3.34
CA THR A 635 58.66 20.95 -2.88
C THR A 635 57.91 21.50 -4.07
N VAL A 636 56.59 21.47 -4.02
CA VAL A 636 55.72 22.03 -5.05
C VAL A 636 55.01 23.24 -4.47
N ARG A 637 54.93 24.31 -5.24
CA ARG A 637 54.25 25.54 -4.84
C ARG A 637 53.34 26.07 -5.94
N ASP A 638 52.21 26.63 -5.53
CA ASP A 638 51.33 27.38 -6.41
C ASP A 638 51.85 28.84 -6.61
N PRO A 639 51.23 29.64 -7.49
CA PRO A 639 51.56 31.07 -7.64
C PRO A 639 51.23 31.96 -6.44
N TRP A 640 50.48 31.46 -5.45
CA TRP A 640 50.03 32.18 -4.26
C TRP A 640 50.86 31.86 -3.01
N GLY A 641 51.82 30.93 -3.12
CA GLY A 641 52.76 30.55 -2.09
C GLY A 641 52.33 29.39 -1.19
N LEU A 642 51.22 28.69 -1.46
CA LEU A 642 50.93 27.44 -0.76
C LEU A 642 51.85 26.34 -1.29
N THR A 643 52.22 25.42 -0.40
CA THR A 643 53.25 24.41 -0.70
C THR A 643 52.86 23.02 -0.22
N SER A 644 53.28 22.01 -0.97
CA SER A 644 53.31 20.61 -0.59
C SER A 644 54.72 20.06 -0.81
N HIS A 645 55.09 18.99 -0.13
CA HIS A 645 56.39 18.36 -0.33
C HIS A 645 56.33 16.85 -0.07
N ALA A 646 57.20 16.11 -0.75
CA ALA A 646 57.45 14.70 -0.50
C ALA A 646 58.95 14.39 -0.68
N SER A 647 59.39 13.22 -0.25
CA SER A 647 60.77 12.78 -0.43
C SER A 647 60.83 11.30 -0.79
N GLU A 648 61.81 10.94 -1.62
CA GLU A 648 62.05 9.56 -2.04
C GLU A 648 63.53 9.23 -1.90
N THR A 649 63.83 8.01 -1.44
CA THR A 649 65.20 7.55 -1.18
C THR A 649 65.53 6.32 -2.02
N ILE A 650 66.76 6.25 -2.54
CA ILE A 650 67.25 5.08 -3.27
C ILE A 650 68.70 4.77 -2.90
N THR A 651 69.05 3.48 -2.92
CA THR A 651 70.44 3.03 -2.76
C THR A 651 70.99 2.66 -4.13
N ILE A 652 72.19 3.16 -4.46
CA ILE A 652 72.92 2.76 -5.67
C ILE A 652 73.37 1.31 -5.50
N SER A 653 72.84 0.42 -6.33
CA SER A 653 73.12 -1.02 -6.26
C SER A 653 74.54 -1.31 -6.76
N ASN A 654 75.21 -2.25 -6.11
CA ASN A 654 76.47 -2.83 -6.58
C ASN A 654 76.21 -3.81 -7.73
N LEU A 655 76.96 -3.69 -8.83
CA LEU A 655 76.93 -4.64 -9.93
C LEU A 655 77.83 -5.84 -9.60
N PRO A 656 77.47 -7.06 -10.05
CA PRO A 656 78.27 -8.24 -9.74
C PRO A 656 79.55 -8.30 -10.61
N PRO A 657 80.66 -8.86 -10.09
CA PRO A 657 81.89 -9.02 -10.85
C PRO A 657 81.76 -10.10 -11.92
N ILE A 658 82.58 -9.99 -12.96
CA ILE A 658 82.64 -10.88 -14.12
C ILE A 658 83.93 -11.73 -14.04
N PRO A 659 83.87 -12.99 -13.59
CA PRO A 659 85.03 -13.89 -13.58
C PRO A 659 85.48 -14.22 -15.01
N SER A 660 86.79 -14.28 -15.21
CA SER A 660 87.43 -14.71 -16.46
C SER A 660 88.80 -15.31 -16.16
N TRP A 661 89.16 -16.38 -16.87
CA TRP A 661 90.44 -17.05 -16.69
C TRP A 661 91.00 -17.67 -17.98
N SER A 662 92.31 -17.88 -18.00
CA SER A 662 93.04 -18.62 -19.05
C SER A 662 94.21 -19.40 -18.45
N THR A 663 94.83 -20.28 -19.25
CA THR A 663 96.12 -20.91 -18.89
C THR A 663 97.29 -20.20 -19.58
N ILE A 664 98.48 -20.30 -18.97
CA ILE A 664 99.74 -19.82 -19.54
C ILE A 664 100.74 -21.00 -19.54
N PRO A 665 101.16 -21.49 -20.72
CA PRO A 665 100.69 -21.13 -22.07
C PRO A 665 99.21 -21.53 -22.32
N GLU A 666 98.61 -20.95 -23.36
CA GLU A 666 97.20 -21.22 -23.73
C GLU A 666 96.97 -22.71 -24.08
N ILE A 667 97.96 -23.34 -24.72
CA ILE A 667 97.99 -24.79 -24.91
C ILE A 667 98.80 -25.39 -23.77
N SER A 668 98.10 -25.91 -22.76
CA SER A 668 98.72 -26.57 -21.62
C SER A 668 99.11 -28.01 -21.92
N LEU A 669 100.29 -28.42 -21.46
CA LEU A 669 100.77 -29.79 -21.60
C LEU A 669 100.41 -30.61 -20.37
N SER A 670 99.93 -31.83 -20.61
CA SER A 670 99.64 -32.80 -19.57
C SER A 670 100.93 -33.24 -18.88
N GLY A 671 100.95 -33.22 -17.55
CA GLY A 671 102.10 -33.60 -16.73
C GLY A 671 103.15 -32.49 -16.53
N SER A 672 102.91 -31.26 -16.98
CA SER A 672 103.71 -30.08 -16.62
C SER A 672 102.98 -29.19 -15.60
N MET A 673 103.70 -28.23 -15.00
CA MET A 673 103.04 -27.17 -14.21
C MET A 673 102.21 -26.28 -15.13
N ILE A 674 100.92 -26.19 -14.87
CA ILE A 674 100.00 -25.32 -15.62
C ILE A 674 99.69 -24.10 -14.78
N LYS A 675 100.00 -22.92 -15.31
CA LYS A 675 99.65 -21.65 -14.69
C LYS A 675 98.25 -21.22 -15.11
N PHE A 676 97.36 -21.04 -14.15
CA PHE A 676 96.03 -20.44 -14.35
C PHE A 676 96.09 -18.95 -13.99
N ASP A 677 95.57 -18.11 -14.87
CA ASP A 677 95.54 -16.65 -14.72
C ASP A 677 94.10 -16.14 -14.74
N GLY A 678 93.67 -15.55 -13.63
CA GLY A 678 92.34 -14.96 -13.44
C GLY A 678 92.34 -13.43 -13.48
N THR A 679 93.47 -12.79 -13.83
CA THR A 679 93.62 -11.33 -13.84
C THR A 679 92.75 -10.60 -14.85
N SER A 680 92.20 -11.31 -15.84
CA SER A 680 91.22 -10.79 -16.80
C SER A 680 89.80 -10.65 -16.25
N SER A 681 89.55 -11.09 -15.01
CA SER A 681 88.29 -10.84 -14.32
C SER A 681 88.10 -9.33 -14.09
N LEU A 682 86.87 -8.84 -14.22
CA LEU A 682 86.55 -7.41 -14.13
C LEU A 682 85.34 -7.19 -13.23
N ASP A 683 85.37 -6.11 -12.45
CA ASP A 683 84.18 -5.59 -11.79
C ASP A 683 83.75 -4.27 -12.48
N PRO A 684 82.52 -4.16 -13.03
CA PRO A 684 82.12 -3.00 -13.81
C PRO A 684 82.08 -1.67 -13.05
N ASP A 685 81.77 -1.69 -11.76
CA ASP A 685 81.58 -0.51 -10.91
C ASP A 685 82.53 -0.41 -9.71
N GLY A 686 83.46 -1.35 -9.58
CA GLY A 686 84.38 -1.43 -8.46
C GLY A 686 85.70 -2.12 -8.82
N SER A 687 86.20 -2.92 -7.88
CA SER A 687 87.47 -3.63 -8.03
C SER A 687 87.40 -5.03 -7.42
N ILE A 688 87.97 -6.01 -8.12
CA ILE A 688 88.09 -7.38 -7.59
C ILE A 688 89.16 -7.44 -6.52
N ILE A 689 88.79 -7.95 -5.34
CA ILE A 689 89.71 -8.08 -4.18
C ILE A 689 90.11 -9.53 -3.89
N SER A 690 89.39 -10.52 -4.44
CA SER A 690 89.63 -11.94 -4.16
C SER A 690 89.39 -12.84 -5.37
N TRP A 691 90.29 -13.82 -5.54
CA TRP A 691 90.19 -14.92 -6.50
C TRP A 691 90.34 -16.25 -5.76
N SER A 692 89.32 -17.09 -5.83
CA SER A 692 89.30 -18.42 -5.22
C SER A 692 89.07 -19.47 -6.30
N TRP A 693 90.02 -20.38 -6.45
CA TRP A 693 89.98 -21.44 -7.44
C TRP A 693 89.62 -22.77 -6.80
N GLN A 694 88.92 -23.61 -7.55
CA GLN A 694 88.74 -25.01 -7.23
C GLN A 694 89.04 -25.86 -8.47
N ILE A 695 90.13 -26.62 -8.45
CA ILE A 695 90.56 -27.50 -9.55
C ILE A 695 90.46 -28.95 -9.07
N ASN A 696 89.62 -29.76 -9.70
CA ASN A 696 89.37 -31.16 -9.29
C ASN A 696 89.09 -31.33 -7.79
N ASN A 697 88.29 -30.42 -7.22
CA ASN A 697 87.96 -30.31 -5.79
C ASN A 697 89.11 -29.87 -4.86
N GLN A 698 90.29 -29.51 -5.38
CA GLN A 698 91.36 -28.88 -4.62
C GLN A 698 91.25 -27.36 -4.67
N HIS A 699 91.49 -26.69 -3.54
CA HIS A 699 91.32 -25.24 -3.43
C HIS A 699 92.64 -24.49 -3.54
N HIS A 700 92.61 -23.38 -4.29
CA HIS A 700 93.74 -22.46 -4.42
C HIS A 700 93.24 -21.01 -4.34
N SER A 701 94.15 -20.07 -4.08
CA SER A 701 93.79 -18.65 -3.94
C SER A 701 94.87 -17.76 -4.53
N GLY A 702 94.45 -16.60 -5.02
CA GLY A 702 95.32 -15.63 -5.71
C GLY A 702 94.90 -15.45 -7.17
N SER A 703 95.24 -14.30 -7.76
CA SER A 703 94.88 -14.00 -9.15
C SER A 703 95.59 -14.90 -10.16
N ASN A 704 96.71 -15.53 -9.77
CA ASN A 704 97.44 -16.52 -10.54
C ASN A 704 97.77 -17.71 -9.63
N ILE A 705 97.62 -18.93 -10.13
CA ILE A 705 97.98 -20.17 -9.43
C ILE A 705 98.70 -21.12 -10.40
N GLU A 706 99.48 -22.06 -9.89
CA GLU A 706 100.11 -23.09 -10.70
C GLU A 706 99.73 -24.47 -10.15
N VAL A 707 99.30 -25.38 -11.02
CA VAL A 707 98.85 -26.73 -10.65
C VAL A 707 99.41 -27.75 -11.64
N LEU A 708 99.96 -28.85 -11.11
CA LEU A 708 100.33 -30.02 -11.90
C LEU A 708 99.09 -30.86 -12.19
N LEU A 709 98.75 -31.04 -13.47
CA LEU A 709 97.60 -31.84 -13.90
C LEU A 709 98.05 -32.94 -14.86
N GLY A 710 97.52 -34.15 -14.66
CA GLY A 710 97.75 -35.29 -15.54
C GLY A 710 96.83 -35.29 -16.76
N GLU A 711 96.72 -36.44 -17.44
CA GLU A 711 95.83 -36.57 -18.59
C GLU A 711 94.35 -36.60 -18.19
N GLY A 712 93.48 -36.14 -19.09
CA GLY A 712 92.03 -36.25 -18.95
C GLY A 712 91.30 -34.93 -18.75
N THR A 713 90.11 -35.00 -18.16
CA THR A 713 89.19 -33.88 -17.99
C THR A 713 89.29 -33.32 -16.58
N HIS A 714 89.56 -32.02 -16.47
CA HIS A 714 89.68 -31.32 -15.20
C HIS A 714 88.61 -30.24 -15.08
N SER A 715 87.92 -30.20 -13.94
CA SER A 715 86.97 -29.13 -13.65
C SER A 715 87.72 -27.97 -13.01
N VAL A 716 87.56 -26.77 -13.60
CA VAL A 716 88.13 -25.52 -13.12
C VAL A 716 86.98 -24.62 -12.69
N LYS A 717 86.95 -24.22 -11.42
CA LYS A 717 86.02 -23.21 -10.93
C LYS A 717 86.82 -22.00 -10.47
N LEU A 718 86.43 -20.82 -10.94
CA LEU A 718 86.93 -19.54 -10.45
C LEU A 718 85.78 -18.77 -9.81
N THR A 719 85.92 -18.48 -8.52
CA THR A 719 85.07 -17.53 -7.79
C THR A 719 85.82 -16.23 -7.62
N VAL A 720 85.25 -15.12 -8.07
CA VAL A 720 85.77 -13.78 -7.83
C VAL A 720 84.86 -13.02 -6.89
N THR A 721 85.44 -12.14 -6.06
CA THR A 721 84.71 -11.27 -5.14
C THR A 721 85.18 -9.84 -5.29
N ASP A 722 84.24 -8.90 -5.41
CA ASP A 722 84.49 -7.46 -5.51
C ASP A 722 84.70 -6.81 -4.13
N ASP A 723 85.01 -5.50 -4.14
CA ASP A 723 85.27 -4.68 -2.95
C ASP A 723 84.02 -4.36 -2.12
N LEU A 724 82.83 -4.61 -2.67
CA LEU A 724 81.54 -4.44 -1.99
C LEU A 724 80.90 -5.78 -1.56
N GLY A 725 81.62 -6.89 -1.74
CA GLY A 725 81.29 -8.22 -1.24
C GLY A 725 80.43 -9.08 -2.17
N SER A 726 80.11 -8.65 -3.40
CA SER A 726 79.44 -9.52 -4.38
C SER A 726 80.43 -10.55 -4.91
N SER A 727 79.95 -11.77 -5.14
CA SER A 727 80.78 -12.87 -5.60
C SER A 727 80.10 -13.67 -6.70
N ILE A 728 80.82 -13.93 -7.80
CA ILE A 728 80.35 -14.75 -8.92
C ILE A 728 81.32 -15.88 -9.17
N THR A 729 80.77 -17.07 -9.44
CA THR A 729 81.53 -18.28 -9.77
C THR A 729 81.32 -18.65 -11.23
N MET A 730 82.42 -18.84 -11.95
CA MET A 730 82.45 -19.49 -13.25
C MET A 730 82.99 -20.92 -13.10
N GLN A 731 82.40 -21.86 -13.82
CA GLN A 731 82.89 -23.23 -13.91
C GLN A 731 83.11 -23.58 -15.38
N ASP A 732 84.27 -24.13 -15.68
CA ASP A 732 84.65 -24.58 -17.02
C ASP A 732 85.51 -25.86 -16.94
N ILE A 733 85.78 -26.46 -18.09
CA ILE A 733 86.43 -27.77 -18.24
C ILE A 733 87.71 -27.62 -19.06
N LEU A 734 88.85 -27.98 -18.45
CA LEU A 734 90.14 -28.12 -19.14
C LEU A 734 90.35 -29.58 -19.53
N VAL A 735 90.60 -29.86 -20.80
CA VAL A 735 90.91 -31.21 -21.30
C VAL A 735 92.37 -31.28 -21.71
N LEU A 736 93.13 -32.15 -21.05
CA LEU A 736 94.53 -32.40 -21.34
C LEU A 736 94.70 -33.74 -22.05
N GLY A 737 95.56 -33.74 -23.08
CA GLY A 737 95.92 -34.94 -23.83
C GLY A 737 96.76 -35.93 -22.99
N PRO A 738 97.23 -37.03 -23.60
CA PRO A 738 98.07 -37.99 -22.90
C PRO A 738 99.38 -37.35 -22.43
N VAL A 739 99.88 -37.80 -21.27
CA VAL A 739 101.16 -37.35 -20.74
C VAL A 739 102.29 -37.84 -21.66
N LEU A 740 103.12 -36.92 -22.16
CA LEU A 740 104.23 -37.24 -23.05
C LEU A 740 105.44 -37.72 -22.22
N MET A 741 105.51 -39.02 -21.93
CA MET A 741 106.64 -39.67 -21.25
C MET A 741 107.57 -40.41 -22.22
N VAL A 742 108.82 -40.65 -21.81
CA VAL A 742 109.68 -41.61 -22.53
C VAL A 742 109.12 -43.02 -22.40
N SER A 743 109.49 -43.90 -23.33
CA SER A 743 109.08 -45.29 -23.33
C SER A 743 110.29 -46.21 -23.41
N SER A 744 110.11 -47.47 -23.00
CA SER A 744 111.16 -48.51 -23.06
C SER A 744 112.48 -48.08 -22.39
N LEU A 745 112.40 -47.36 -21.26
CA LEU A 745 113.59 -47.00 -20.49
C LEU A 745 114.25 -48.27 -19.93
N VAL A 746 115.48 -48.52 -20.35
CA VAL A 746 116.31 -49.63 -19.88
C VAL A 746 117.64 -49.08 -19.40
N GLY A 747 118.12 -49.61 -18.27
CA GLY A 747 119.46 -49.36 -17.77
C GLY A 747 120.27 -50.64 -17.68
N GLU A 748 121.44 -50.66 -18.31
CA GLU A 748 122.39 -51.77 -18.27
C GLU A 748 123.75 -51.29 -17.75
N VAL A 749 124.57 -52.22 -17.26
CA VAL A 749 125.92 -51.93 -16.77
C VAL A 749 126.93 -52.38 -17.82
N SER A 750 127.72 -51.44 -18.32
CA SER A 750 128.74 -51.64 -19.35
C SER A 750 130.09 -51.15 -18.82
N GLY A 751 130.99 -52.09 -18.50
CA GLY A 751 132.24 -51.75 -17.81
C GLY A 751 131.98 -51.12 -16.44
N THR A 752 132.43 -49.89 -16.23
CA THR A 752 132.22 -49.12 -14.99
C THR A 752 131.00 -48.19 -15.03
N ASP A 753 130.31 -48.10 -16.18
CA ASP A 753 129.26 -47.13 -16.41
C ASP A 753 127.88 -47.79 -16.44
N VAL A 754 126.87 -47.09 -15.91
CA VAL A 754 125.46 -47.37 -16.19
C VAL A 754 125.12 -46.65 -17.49
N GLU A 755 124.69 -47.42 -18.48
CA GLU A 755 124.17 -46.93 -19.75
C GLU A 755 122.65 -47.01 -19.71
N LEU A 756 122.00 -45.86 -19.86
CA LEU A 756 120.56 -45.74 -19.99
C LEU A 756 120.22 -45.56 -21.47
N SER A 757 119.16 -46.23 -21.93
CA SER A 757 118.58 -46.03 -23.26
C SER A 757 117.05 -46.01 -23.17
N TRP A 758 116.42 -45.17 -23.98
CA TRP A 758 114.96 -45.02 -24.04
C TRP A 758 114.49 -44.67 -25.44
N SER A 759 113.18 -44.60 -25.63
CA SER A 759 112.54 -44.08 -26.84
C SER A 759 111.66 -42.90 -26.47
N GLY A 760 111.97 -41.74 -27.01
CA GLY A 760 111.20 -40.51 -26.86
C GLY A 760 111.42 -39.59 -28.07
N ASN A 761 110.70 -38.47 -28.06
CA ASN A 761 110.92 -37.39 -29.02
C ASN A 761 110.69 -36.07 -28.28
N SER A 762 111.77 -35.53 -27.70
CA SER A 762 111.77 -34.34 -26.87
C SER A 762 112.96 -33.46 -27.26
N ASP A 763 112.85 -32.16 -27.01
CA ASP A 763 113.94 -31.21 -27.25
C ASP A 763 115.16 -31.51 -26.35
N GLU A 764 114.89 -31.96 -25.13
CA GLU A 764 115.90 -32.27 -24.10
C GLU A 764 115.33 -33.29 -23.10
N TYR A 765 116.14 -34.29 -22.75
CA TYR A 765 115.84 -35.22 -21.66
C TYR A 765 116.61 -34.83 -20.40
N ARG A 766 115.93 -34.91 -19.26
CA ARG A 766 116.54 -34.72 -17.94
C ARG A 766 116.55 -36.05 -17.19
N ILE A 767 117.72 -36.41 -16.70
CA ILE A 767 117.95 -37.67 -15.99
C ILE A 767 118.08 -37.38 -14.51
N TYR A 768 117.17 -37.94 -13.74
CA TYR A 768 117.13 -37.87 -12.29
C TYR A 768 117.61 -39.18 -11.69
N LEU A 769 118.28 -39.11 -10.54
CA LEU A 769 118.79 -40.25 -9.80
C LEU A 769 118.33 -40.18 -8.35
N SER A 770 117.88 -41.32 -7.83
CA SER A 770 117.70 -41.57 -6.41
C SER A 770 118.49 -42.81 -5.96
N SER A 771 118.84 -42.80 -4.68
CA SER A 771 119.45 -43.95 -3.99
C SER A 771 118.41 -44.84 -3.29
N SER A 772 117.12 -44.54 -3.46
CA SER A 772 115.99 -45.31 -2.94
C SER A 772 114.83 -45.27 -3.94
N PRO A 773 113.96 -46.29 -3.98
CA PRO A 773 112.74 -46.23 -4.80
C PRO A 773 111.91 -45.02 -4.41
N THR A 774 111.45 -44.24 -5.39
CA THR A 774 110.50 -43.14 -5.19
C THR A 774 109.53 -43.06 -6.37
N GLU A 775 108.34 -42.53 -6.09
CA GLU A 775 107.28 -42.24 -7.05
C GLU A 775 107.11 -40.72 -7.26
N SER A 776 108.02 -39.90 -6.73
CA SER A 776 108.03 -38.45 -6.91
C SER A 776 109.38 -37.95 -7.43
N LEU A 777 109.33 -37.05 -8.42
CA LEU A 777 110.53 -36.40 -8.96
C LEU A 777 111.19 -35.48 -7.92
N GLU A 778 110.43 -34.97 -6.94
CA GLU A 778 110.94 -34.11 -5.87
C GLU A 778 111.99 -34.79 -4.98
N ASP A 779 111.92 -36.13 -4.87
CA ASP A 779 112.86 -36.93 -4.07
C ASP A 779 114.10 -37.40 -4.86
N MET A 780 114.20 -37.02 -6.14
CA MET A 780 115.30 -37.41 -7.03
C MET A 780 116.18 -36.20 -7.33
N ARG A 781 117.50 -36.40 -7.48
CA ARG A 781 118.41 -35.33 -7.91
C ARG A 781 118.64 -35.39 -9.41
N LEU A 782 118.63 -34.24 -10.09
CA LEU A 782 119.07 -34.13 -11.47
C LEU A 782 120.57 -34.50 -11.56
N VAL A 783 120.92 -35.48 -12.39
CA VAL A 783 122.29 -35.96 -12.59
C VAL A 783 122.79 -35.79 -14.01
N GLY A 784 121.89 -35.61 -14.98
CA GLY A 784 122.27 -35.50 -16.38
C GLY A 784 121.21 -34.80 -17.21
N VAL A 785 121.67 -34.27 -18.33
CA VAL A 785 120.85 -33.67 -19.38
C VAL A 785 121.42 -34.15 -20.71
N THR A 786 120.56 -34.55 -21.65
CA THR A 786 120.98 -35.02 -22.98
C THR A 786 119.90 -34.75 -24.02
N THR A 787 120.30 -34.57 -25.27
CA THR A 787 119.39 -34.53 -26.44
C THR A 787 119.32 -35.89 -27.15
N GLU A 788 120.17 -36.82 -26.75
CA GLU A 788 120.21 -38.18 -27.32
C GLU A 788 119.28 -39.11 -26.55
N ASN A 789 118.78 -40.16 -27.19
CA ASN A 789 117.96 -41.20 -26.56
C ASN A 789 118.77 -42.18 -25.69
N SER A 790 119.97 -41.77 -25.27
CA SER A 790 120.84 -42.50 -24.37
C SER A 790 121.68 -41.55 -23.52
N TRP A 791 122.09 -42.04 -22.36
CA TRP A 791 122.97 -41.32 -21.44
C TRP A 791 123.77 -42.31 -20.60
N SER A 792 125.03 -42.00 -20.32
CA SER A 792 125.89 -42.86 -19.49
C SER A 792 126.46 -42.09 -18.31
N HIS A 793 126.66 -42.83 -17.20
CA HIS A 793 127.25 -42.31 -15.98
C HIS A 793 128.02 -43.39 -15.24
N THR A 794 129.22 -43.05 -14.79
CA THR A 794 130.04 -43.96 -13.99
C THR A 794 129.36 -44.28 -12.67
N ALA A 795 129.08 -45.56 -12.45
CA ALA A 795 128.29 -46.00 -11.31
C ALA A 795 129.08 -45.91 -10.01
N PRO A 796 128.48 -45.42 -8.90
CA PRO A 796 129.04 -45.60 -7.57
C PRO A 796 129.16 -47.10 -7.24
N ILE A 797 130.33 -47.51 -6.74
CA ILE A 797 130.67 -48.92 -6.45
C ILE A 797 129.61 -49.56 -5.54
N ALA A 798 129.06 -50.70 -5.98
CA ALA A 798 128.13 -51.56 -5.22
C ALA A 798 126.83 -50.87 -4.75
N SER A 799 126.09 -50.24 -5.67
CA SER A 799 124.84 -49.53 -5.37
C SER A 799 123.67 -49.96 -6.26
N ASN A 800 122.46 -49.94 -5.69
CA ASN A 800 121.21 -49.94 -6.45
C ASN A 800 120.84 -48.49 -6.74
N LEU A 801 120.63 -48.17 -8.00
CA LEU A 801 120.36 -46.82 -8.48
C LEU A 801 119.01 -46.78 -9.16
N TYR A 802 118.22 -45.74 -8.87
CA TYR A 802 116.89 -45.55 -9.46
C TYR A 802 116.93 -44.30 -10.32
N TYR A 803 116.75 -44.48 -11.63
CA TYR A 803 116.77 -43.40 -12.60
C TYR A 803 115.38 -43.07 -13.07
N SER A 804 115.12 -41.78 -13.31
CA SER A 804 113.93 -41.30 -14.00
C SER A 804 114.34 -40.38 -15.14
N VAL A 805 113.65 -40.48 -16.27
CA VAL A 805 113.91 -39.65 -17.45
C VAL A 805 112.66 -38.84 -17.76
N THR A 806 112.75 -37.51 -17.62
CA THR A 806 111.67 -36.59 -18.01
C THR A 806 111.97 -35.96 -19.36
N GLN A 807 110.93 -35.42 -19.99
CA GLN A 807 111.00 -34.76 -21.30
C GLN A 807 110.76 -33.26 -21.14
N MET A 808 111.49 -32.46 -21.91
CA MET A 808 111.23 -31.04 -22.12
C MET A 808 110.49 -30.82 -23.44
N PHE A 809 109.42 -30.02 -23.40
CA PHE A 809 108.69 -29.56 -24.58
C PHE A 809 108.44 -28.06 -24.45
N ASP A 810 108.91 -27.27 -25.41
CA ASP A 810 108.69 -25.81 -25.43
C ASP A 810 108.99 -25.14 -24.07
N ASP A 811 110.17 -25.44 -23.50
CA ASP A 811 110.65 -24.99 -22.18
C ASP A 811 109.84 -25.49 -20.94
N ASN A 812 108.86 -26.38 -21.13
CA ASN A 812 108.10 -27.01 -20.05
C ASN A 812 108.60 -28.44 -19.80
N GLU A 813 108.95 -28.74 -18.54
CA GLU A 813 109.30 -30.09 -18.14
C GLU A 813 108.04 -30.91 -17.83
N ILE A 814 107.95 -32.11 -18.38
CA ILE A 814 106.96 -33.11 -17.97
C ILE A 814 107.45 -33.74 -16.66
N LEU A 815 106.91 -33.26 -15.55
CA LEU A 815 107.28 -33.67 -14.18
C LEU A 815 106.61 -34.98 -13.75
N TRP A 816 105.73 -35.52 -14.58
CA TRP A 816 105.02 -36.76 -14.31
C TRP A 816 105.97 -37.96 -14.39
N ILE A 817 105.92 -38.84 -13.38
CA ILE A 817 106.65 -40.10 -13.40
C ILE A 817 105.71 -41.29 -13.23
N GLU A 818 106.01 -42.35 -13.96
CA GLU A 818 105.26 -43.60 -13.95
C GLU A 818 106.23 -44.78 -13.87
N ASN A 819 105.98 -45.67 -12.90
CA ASN A 819 106.87 -46.79 -12.62
C ASN A 819 106.95 -47.75 -13.82
N GLY A 820 108.16 -48.00 -14.33
CA GLY A 820 108.40 -48.88 -15.47
C GLY A 820 108.15 -48.25 -16.85
N THR A 821 107.69 -46.99 -16.91
CA THR A 821 107.58 -46.23 -18.17
C THR A 821 108.82 -45.36 -18.36
N ASN A 822 108.98 -44.37 -17.47
CA ASN A 822 110.09 -43.43 -17.48
C ASN A 822 110.99 -43.52 -16.25
N THR A 823 110.89 -44.63 -15.52
CA THR A 823 111.71 -44.93 -14.35
C THR A 823 112.31 -46.33 -14.45
N VAL A 824 113.56 -46.53 -14.00
CA VAL A 824 114.26 -47.82 -14.02
C VAL A 824 115.18 -47.98 -12.82
N GLY A 825 115.18 -49.18 -12.22
CA GLY A 825 116.16 -49.56 -11.21
C GLY A 825 117.31 -50.35 -11.83
N VAL A 826 118.56 -49.94 -11.55
CA VAL A 826 119.77 -50.60 -12.04
C VAL A 826 120.59 -51.11 -10.87
N ASP A 827 120.90 -52.41 -10.86
CA ASP A 827 121.86 -53.03 -9.94
C ASP A 827 123.27 -52.90 -10.51
N ALA A 828 124.04 -51.93 -10.00
CA ALA A 828 125.40 -51.64 -10.47
C ALA A 828 126.49 -52.40 -9.71
N SER A 829 126.16 -53.48 -8.99
CA SER A 829 127.14 -54.26 -8.22
C SER A 829 128.22 -54.95 -9.10
N SER A 830 127.92 -55.23 -10.36
CA SER A 830 128.80 -55.91 -11.32
C SER A 830 129.89 -55.01 -11.96
N ALA A 831 129.79 -53.68 -11.83
CA ALA A 831 130.72 -52.70 -12.45
C ALA A 831 132.18 -52.79 -11.93
N THR A 832 132.41 -53.57 -10.87
CA THR A 832 133.73 -53.70 -10.22
C THR A 832 134.73 -54.58 -10.96
N THR A 833 134.30 -55.38 -11.95
CA THR A 833 135.17 -56.36 -12.62
C THR A 833 135.98 -55.83 -13.81
N SER A 834 135.80 -54.58 -14.22
CA SER A 834 136.35 -54.00 -15.46
C SER A 834 137.47 -52.96 -15.27
N VAL A 835 138.02 -52.79 -14.06
CA VAL A 835 139.13 -51.87 -13.80
C VAL A 835 140.48 -52.57 -14.08
N ASP A 836 141.25 -52.09 -15.07
CA ASP A 836 142.62 -52.57 -15.42
C ASP A 836 143.70 -51.71 -14.75
N ASP A 837 144.66 -52.36 -14.07
CA ASP A 837 145.55 -51.78 -13.05
C ASP A 837 147.06 -51.97 -13.40
N SER A 838 147.48 -51.72 -14.64
CA SER A 838 148.89 -51.88 -15.10
C SER A 838 149.62 -50.56 -15.49
N PRO A 839 150.85 -50.27 -15.00
CA PRO A 839 151.55 -49.00 -15.26
C PRO A 839 152.74 -49.11 -16.23
N THR A 840 152.72 -48.39 -17.37
CA THR A 840 153.93 -48.03 -18.17
C THR A 840 153.73 -46.68 -18.86
N GLY A 841 154.73 -45.78 -18.77
CA GLY A 841 154.62 -44.37 -19.15
C GLY A 841 155.29 -43.93 -20.47
N SER A 842 155.38 -42.60 -20.57
CA SER A 842 156.15 -41.73 -21.49
C SER A 842 155.53 -41.35 -22.83
N ILE A 843 155.11 -40.07 -22.95
CA ILE A 843 155.85 -39.08 -23.76
C ILE A 843 155.71 -37.64 -23.25
N THR A 844 156.84 -36.95 -23.36
CA THR A 844 157.25 -35.58 -22.96
C THR A 844 156.70 -34.47 -23.86
N ILE A 845 156.96 -33.20 -23.45
CA ILE A 845 156.78 -31.89 -24.15
C ILE A 845 155.50 -31.17 -23.62
N LEU A 846 155.47 -30.03 -22.92
CA LEU A 846 156.27 -28.79 -22.97
C LEU A 846 156.01 -27.98 -21.67
N SER A 847 156.94 -27.96 -20.70
CA SER A 847 156.88 -27.09 -19.49
C SER A 847 158.08 -26.12 -19.40
N ILE A 848 158.72 -25.84 -20.54
CA ILE A 848 159.97 -25.07 -20.63
C ILE A 848 159.80 -23.55 -20.96
N PRO A 849 158.67 -23.01 -21.48
CA PRO A 849 158.60 -21.56 -21.75
C PRO A 849 158.39 -20.70 -20.49
N LEU A 850 157.76 -21.24 -19.44
CA LEU A 850 157.27 -20.42 -18.32
C LEU A 850 158.37 -20.13 -17.28
N THR A 851 159.35 -21.00 -17.12
CA THR A 851 160.47 -20.85 -16.16
C THR A 851 161.60 -19.96 -16.68
N ILE A 852 161.77 -19.86 -18.00
CA ILE A 852 162.79 -18.99 -18.63
C ILE A 852 162.39 -17.51 -18.57
N ILE A 853 161.08 -17.21 -18.63
CA ILE A 853 160.56 -15.83 -18.56
C ILE A 853 160.73 -15.24 -17.14
N PHE A 854 160.48 -16.03 -16.10
CA PHE A 854 160.70 -15.58 -14.71
C PHE A 854 162.18 -15.44 -14.33
N LEU A 855 163.09 -16.23 -14.92
CA LEU A 855 164.53 -16.13 -14.67
C LEU A 855 165.18 -14.91 -15.39
N MET A 856 164.72 -14.57 -16.60
CA MET A 856 165.21 -13.40 -17.35
C MET A 856 164.81 -12.07 -16.69
N LEU A 857 163.59 -11.95 -16.15
CA LEU A 857 163.13 -10.76 -15.43
C LEU A 857 163.88 -10.55 -14.10
N ALA A 858 164.29 -11.62 -13.43
CA ALA A 858 165.10 -11.55 -12.21
C ALA A 858 166.55 -11.07 -12.48
N LEU A 859 167.18 -11.52 -13.57
CA LEU A 859 168.55 -11.14 -13.93
C LEU A 859 168.66 -9.71 -14.51
N LEU A 860 167.63 -9.23 -15.22
CA LEU A 860 167.53 -7.84 -15.67
C LEU A 860 167.45 -6.84 -14.51
N SER A 861 166.92 -7.24 -13.34
CA SER A 861 166.85 -6.39 -12.15
C SER A 861 168.19 -6.22 -11.40
N ILE A 862 169.14 -7.14 -11.61
CA ILE A 862 170.47 -7.10 -10.97
C ILE A 862 171.51 -6.40 -11.86
N GLY A 863 171.39 -6.51 -13.19
CA GLY A 863 172.31 -5.87 -14.15
C GLY A 863 172.20 -4.34 -14.20
N MET A 864 170.99 -3.79 -14.09
CA MET A 864 170.78 -2.32 -14.10
C MET A 864 171.30 -1.62 -12.83
N ASN A 865 171.61 -2.38 -11.76
CA ASN A 865 172.16 -1.83 -10.51
C ASN A 865 173.69 -1.67 -10.52
N LEU A 866 174.40 -2.10 -11.57
CA LEU A 866 175.87 -2.10 -11.63
C LEU A 866 176.50 -1.18 -12.69
N GLN A 867 175.71 -0.33 -13.37
CA GLN A 867 176.28 0.73 -14.21
C GLN A 867 176.74 1.97 -13.42
N ILE A 868 176.62 1.99 -12.09
CA ILE A 868 176.93 3.19 -11.28
C ILE A 868 177.87 2.83 -10.13
N ARG A 869 179.01 2.20 -10.44
CA ARG A 869 180.20 2.36 -9.60
C ARG A 869 181.47 2.18 -10.43
N LYS A 870 181.95 3.34 -10.87
CA LYS A 870 183.36 3.71 -10.82
C LYS A 870 184.28 2.97 -11.79
N ARG A 871 184.65 3.77 -12.78
CA ARG A 871 186.02 4.28 -12.94
C ARG A 871 187.02 3.33 -13.57
N ARG A 872 187.76 3.97 -14.48
CA ARG A 872 189.10 3.63 -14.97
C ARG A 872 189.06 2.47 -15.94
N SER A 873 189.64 2.53 -17.10
CA SER A 873 190.60 3.48 -17.69
C SER A 873 190.82 2.93 -19.09
N MET A 874 190.97 3.81 -20.06
CA MET A 874 191.71 3.63 -21.33
C MET A 874 192.34 2.25 -21.56
N ILE A 875 191.89 1.56 -22.62
CA ILE A 875 192.60 1.28 -23.88
C ILE A 875 191.57 0.78 -24.89
#